data_AF-D0N2X3-F1
#
_entry.id   AF-D0N2X3-F1
#
_cell.length_a   1.000
_cell.length_b   1.000
_cell.length_c   1.000
_cell.angle_alpha   90.00
_cell.angle_beta   90.00
_cell.angle_gamma   90.00
#
_symmetry.space_group_name_H-M   'P 1'
#
loop_
_entity.id
_entity.type
_entity.pdbx_description
1 polymer ?
#
loop_
_entity_poly.entity_id
_entity_poly.type
_entity_poly.pdbx_seq_one_letter_code
_entity_poly.pdbx_strand_id
1 'polypeptide(L)'
;MEQQDALVDVIRAIIGPRDVSRERILEFLGQAGNDPNKAVDLFFQSEAANGAEFKVNDVEGSDEEDGEDMSWAETSALPRKALSIDGDAPAEWTPKAEELSGLLGGEVKRDVILSLLRRTNNDLNKAVEIYFSENGADAEFDEGSDEEDEAAGKKTPVNSENGIEPPSPSSGPIRTVAPPSGAVKTPQTPSQSSAAMPLSPSALTSIKSHQLTPLSSPVAKDKELLYGPGTYEVVMSSSNFRWQIGNVFGRAVVQQVQPGGPAALAGIQKSDVLLSFRETVLNEENCTAVVQQLSKERVLVPSALRFRHSDGDVVMASVDDNVVAKGPVDPKYGLQVLCQAVESMEDAVAGPSAVEFKVLVDLLLNSEFSLDRAVNTFLTEDRIVSDFRGIIGCDWDPEQPVSSVMGGNTPYPASIPAGPLGLTVENILERTIVVDIKSGGAAERANVKRSSWLVGLNSQRVTHLTHKETLRLIETATRPLQLELVIVPPDDYKALRRQLSMNIRQQKTERPIPEQDRMSFRVFQMKIHQGVLAFPKIVTKALFQYLSTEEYHPPTKDPQYPNPLDRLLPDNETWDAALLQDIETMEEERVGEMCAERRFLLNLFASIHDYDDKGESTVIRTIQFLGWLAVRTAKMQHFVDAKEPESTNGERVAKRHRYELLLAVVLHVLESLSIIENHATWDVMVNALKMLILSLTDVDVIKLLVPMFARLSISSSPTARIVPVALLSMVYPHVGGDVRVQLRGMLDRMCNDDNPLVRRAVTSVIGDLAAAGGSSVAAWTVQLLEKSTADSHDIVRIFAVKGCITLATTLRRLLLEDQNKSQKEAEQTLRLLYCQMVPMVNTYTSDSSWQVRLETARTLPAFCRAFGAEYTDIFVDHFVSMVGDPTVEVRRACAEGSFLLGEALRDIAVQQTAASKPDDSATEEVHNANGESSEFVTAAQVKFVRSVLPATYTLSTDVSVAVRLYLAQSVGRSLQFIGSNYYDELVPIFTQFLDESQDATVRASLLEEMARYCDSSADTVTAMIFPAIQALRTSVQWRVRVKFVHCVAAWAEREDGATLPADFADACLELLGDAVNEVRAVVCEKLSSLGKSLGSEWVVEKCVPRVSVCLHSTFHGRLTGLLAVELLAPELQKMDKLRDVIEMVLEQCTSQTANLRFRSLRTLGLIVPRLNDPPTTESTLEIVRPLALAETEADLDVREAAEATQALLEAVLN
;
A
#
# COMPACT_ATOMS: atom_id res chain seq x y z
N MET A 1 -40.25 26.75 -26.77
CA MET A 1 -40.29 25.33 -27.20
C MET A 1 -38.87 24.87 -27.41
N GLU A 2 -38.34 24.64 -28.62
CA GLU A 2 -37.02 24.00 -28.86
C GLU A 2 -35.93 24.27 -27.80
N GLN A 3 -35.63 25.54 -27.49
CA GLN A 3 -34.59 25.92 -26.51
C GLN A 3 -34.93 25.61 -25.03
N GLN A 4 -36.22 25.49 -24.67
CA GLN A 4 -36.69 24.99 -23.38
C GLN A 4 -36.83 23.46 -23.36
N ASP A 5 -37.19 22.85 -24.48
CA ASP A 5 -37.28 21.39 -24.59
C ASP A 5 -35.87 20.77 -24.45
N ALA A 6 -34.86 21.38 -25.07
CA ALA A 6 -33.45 21.04 -24.84
C ALA A 6 -32.99 21.20 -23.37
N LEU A 7 -33.49 22.21 -22.65
CA LEU A 7 -33.20 22.38 -21.21
C LEU A 7 -33.89 21.31 -20.36
N VAL A 8 -35.12 20.90 -20.71
CA VAL A 8 -35.82 19.79 -20.05
C VAL A 8 -35.07 18.48 -20.24
N ASP A 9 -34.59 18.19 -21.45
CA ASP A 9 -33.89 16.94 -21.75
C ASP A 9 -32.48 16.90 -21.12
N VAL A 10 -31.78 18.04 -21.02
CA VAL A 10 -30.54 18.15 -20.21
C VAL A 10 -30.81 17.87 -18.74
N ILE A 11 -31.88 18.44 -18.15
CA ILE A 11 -32.23 18.19 -16.75
C ILE A 11 -32.61 16.73 -16.51
N ARG A 12 -33.30 16.07 -17.46
CA ARG A 12 -33.60 14.64 -17.41
C ARG A 12 -32.34 13.77 -17.43
N ALA A 13 -31.35 14.13 -18.26
CA ALA A 13 -30.07 13.43 -18.28
C ALA A 13 -29.32 13.52 -16.94
N ILE A 14 -29.48 14.63 -16.19
CA ILE A 14 -28.85 14.85 -14.88
C ILE A 14 -29.62 14.17 -13.73
N ILE A 15 -30.96 14.17 -13.77
CA ILE A 15 -31.81 13.56 -12.72
C ILE A 15 -31.86 12.01 -12.83
N GLY A 16 -31.45 11.45 -13.98
CA GLY A 16 -31.45 10.02 -14.23
C GLY A 16 -32.83 9.47 -14.64
N PRO A 17 -33.01 8.14 -14.71
CA PRO A 17 -34.17 7.48 -15.32
C PRO A 17 -35.44 7.48 -14.43
N ARG A 18 -35.78 8.63 -13.83
CA ARG A 18 -37.02 8.84 -13.07
C ARG A 18 -38.08 9.42 -14.00
N ASP A 19 -39.33 8.96 -13.91
CA ASP A 19 -40.48 9.44 -14.71
C ASP A 19 -40.97 10.83 -14.27
N VAL A 20 -40.11 11.85 -14.40
CA VAL A 20 -40.44 13.24 -14.08
C VAL A 20 -41.17 13.89 -15.26
N SER A 21 -42.37 14.41 -15.00
CA SER A 21 -43.19 15.09 -15.99
C SER A 21 -42.49 16.36 -16.50
N ARG A 22 -42.72 16.66 -17.79
CA ARG A 22 -42.13 17.84 -18.45
C ARG A 22 -42.60 19.14 -17.80
N GLU A 23 -43.82 19.14 -17.30
CA GLU A 23 -44.47 20.25 -16.61
C GLU A 23 -43.73 20.58 -15.30
N ARG A 24 -43.39 19.57 -14.47
CA ARG A 24 -42.68 19.76 -13.20
C ARG A 24 -41.25 20.25 -13.42
N ILE A 25 -40.56 19.80 -14.47
CA ILE A 25 -39.23 20.31 -14.84
C ILE A 25 -39.31 21.77 -15.33
N LEU A 26 -40.32 22.12 -16.13
CA LEU A 26 -40.54 23.51 -16.55
C LEU A 26 -40.93 24.43 -15.39
N GLU A 27 -41.58 23.91 -14.35
CA GLU A 27 -41.90 24.64 -13.13
C GLU A 27 -40.64 24.95 -12.31
N PHE A 28 -39.73 23.97 -12.14
CA PHE A 28 -38.41 24.22 -11.52
C PHE A 28 -37.52 25.13 -12.36
N LEU A 29 -37.49 25.00 -13.69
CA LEU A 29 -36.82 25.96 -14.59
C LEU A 29 -37.40 27.37 -14.43
N GLY A 30 -38.73 27.50 -14.29
CA GLY A 30 -39.40 28.77 -14.04
C GLY A 30 -38.95 29.43 -12.72
N GLN A 31 -38.86 28.65 -11.64
CA GLN A 31 -38.37 29.10 -10.34
C GLN A 31 -36.86 29.42 -10.35
N ALA A 32 -36.06 28.67 -11.12
CA ALA A 32 -34.63 28.86 -11.28
C ALA A 32 -34.24 30.02 -12.24
N GLY A 33 -35.18 30.57 -13.01
CA GLY A 33 -34.91 31.61 -14.01
C GLY A 33 -34.37 31.08 -15.35
N ASN A 34 -34.65 29.82 -15.68
CA ASN A 34 -34.09 29.00 -16.77
C ASN A 34 -32.61 28.58 -16.59
N ASP A 35 -32.08 28.65 -15.37
CA ASP A 35 -30.81 28.01 -14.99
C ASP A 35 -31.06 26.50 -14.73
N PRO A 36 -30.49 25.58 -15.52
CA PRO A 36 -30.78 24.15 -15.38
C PRO A 36 -30.14 23.55 -14.12
N ASN A 37 -29.01 24.07 -13.64
CA ASN A 37 -28.34 23.53 -12.46
C ASN A 37 -29.18 23.85 -11.22
N LYS A 38 -29.64 25.10 -11.09
CA LYS A 38 -30.60 25.47 -10.04
C LYS A 38 -31.94 24.74 -10.14
N ALA A 39 -32.40 24.40 -11.34
CA ALA A 39 -33.62 23.60 -11.49
C ALA A 39 -33.43 22.17 -10.96
N VAL A 40 -32.23 21.59 -11.13
CA VAL A 40 -31.83 20.31 -10.53
C VAL A 40 -31.67 20.44 -9.01
N ASP A 41 -31.03 21.50 -8.51
CA ASP A 41 -30.91 21.76 -7.06
C ASP A 41 -32.28 21.86 -6.39
N LEU A 42 -33.20 22.64 -6.98
CA LEU A 42 -34.58 22.79 -6.48
C LEU A 42 -35.37 21.48 -6.57
N PHE A 43 -35.15 20.68 -7.63
CA PHE A 43 -35.74 19.34 -7.73
C PHE A 43 -35.27 18.46 -6.55
N PHE A 44 -33.96 18.31 -6.34
CA PHE A 44 -33.44 17.48 -5.26
C PHE A 44 -33.76 18.02 -3.86
N GLN A 45 -33.84 19.34 -3.67
CA GLN A 45 -34.33 19.94 -2.42
C GLN A 45 -35.82 19.61 -2.19
N SER A 46 -36.66 19.58 -3.24
CA SER A 46 -38.06 19.16 -3.12
C SER A 46 -38.20 17.67 -2.82
N GLU A 47 -37.36 16.83 -3.42
CA GLU A 47 -37.39 15.37 -3.18
C GLU A 47 -36.79 15.02 -1.82
N ALA A 48 -35.79 15.75 -1.32
CA ALA A 48 -35.26 15.60 0.04
C ALA A 48 -36.27 16.06 1.11
N ALA A 49 -37.05 17.11 0.83
CA ALA A 49 -38.14 17.54 1.71
C ALA A 49 -39.31 16.52 1.75
N ASN A 50 -39.51 15.75 0.68
CA ASN A 50 -40.50 14.66 0.62
C ASN A 50 -39.95 13.30 1.07
N GLY A 51 -38.62 13.11 1.07
CA GLY A 51 -37.93 11.85 1.37
C GLY A 51 -37.63 11.63 2.86
N ALA A 52 -38.30 12.37 3.75
CA ALA A 52 -38.12 12.29 5.20
C ALA A 52 -39.07 11.28 5.88
N GLU A 53 -39.69 10.38 5.13
CA GLU A 53 -40.39 9.19 5.65
C GLU A 53 -39.60 7.92 5.29
N PHE A 54 -39.38 7.06 6.29
CA PHE A 54 -38.40 5.97 6.25
C PHE A 54 -38.76 4.83 5.30
N LYS A 55 -37.74 4.24 4.65
CA LYS A 55 -37.58 2.77 4.57
C LYS A 55 -36.11 2.38 4.79
N VAL A 56 -35.91 1.31 5.56
CA VAL A 56 -34.63 0.68 5.91
C VAL A 56 -34.74 -0.82 5.61
N ASN A 57 -33.59 -1.44 5.31
CA ASN A 57 -33.25 -2.86 5.15
C ASN A 57 -32.36 -3.01 3.89
N ASP A 58 -31.26 -3.79 3.86
CA ASP A 58 -30.62 -4.66 4.87
C ASP A 58 -29.10 -4.79 4.53
N VAL A 59 -28.37 -5.64 5.29
CA VAL A 59 -26.98 -6.16 5.07
C VAL A 59 -25.84 -5.47 5.86
N GLU A 60 -25.77 -5.87 7.14
CA GLU A 60 -24.62 -6.49 7.85
C GLU A 60 -23.18 -5.89 7.76
N GLY A 61 -22.67 -5.48 8.93
CA GLY A 61 -21.25 -5.58 9.33
C GLY A 61 -20.44 -4.26 9.39
N SER A 62 -19.77 -3.92 10.50
CA SER A 62 -19.76 -4.51 11.85
C SER A 62 -19.33 -3.46 12.92
N ASP A 63 -19.49 -3.85 14.19
CA ASP A 63 -18.83 -3.31 15.39
C ASP A 63 -19.26 -1.92 15.91
N GLU A 64 -20.08 -1.95 16.97
CA GLU A 64 -20.39 -0.82 17.88
C GLU A 64 -19.69 -1.03 19.24
N GLU A 65 -19.33 0.06 19.93
CA GLU A 65 -19.20 0.08 21.40
C GLU A 65 -20.09 1.23 21.94
N ASP A 66 -20.67 1.00 23.13
CA ASP A 66 -21.89 1.69 23.59
C ASP A 66 -21.70 3.15 24.05
N GLY A 67 -22.75 3.96 23.89
CA GLY A 67 -22.92 5.27 24.52
C GLY A 67 -24.34 5.45 25.06
N GLU A 68 -24.50 5.55 26.38
CA GLU A 68 -25.81 5.47 27.05
C GLU A 68 -26.74 6.68 26.85
N ASP A 69 -28.06 6.41 26.92
CA ASP A 69 -29.17 7.37 26.91
C ASP A 69 -29.07 8.48 27.98
N MET A 70 -29.47 9.71 27.62
CA MET A 70 -30.11 10.64 28.56
C MET A 70 -31.13 11.54 27.84
N SER A 71 -32.23 11.88 28.51
CA SER A 71 -33.47 12.31 27.82
C SER A 71 -34.32 13.33 28.60
N TRP A 72 -35.34 13.88 27.93
CA TRP A 72 -36.44 14.78 28.40
C TRP A 72 -36.20 16.31 28.52
N ALA A 73 -36.68 17.00 27.48
CA ALA A 73 -37.77 18.00 27.51
C ALA A 73 -37.75 19.25 28.44
N GLU A 74 -37.77 20.41 27.76
CA GLU A 74 -38.43 21.71 28.04
C GLU A 74 -39.29 21.86 29.34
N THR A 75 -39.26 22.98 30.08
CA THR A 75 -40.01 24.21 29.74
C THR A 75 -39.42 25.50 30.38
N SER A 76 -40.13 26.65 30.35
CA SER A 76 -39.58 28.02 30.47
C SER A 76 -40.15 28.91 31.59
N ALA A 77 -39.37 29.93 32.05
CA ALA A 77 -39.78 31.33 32.28
C ALA A 77 -38.75 32.22 33.06
N LEU A 78 -38.90 33.54 32.97
CA LEU A 78 -38.04 34.66 33.46
C LEU A 78 -38.78 35.50 34.56
N PRO A 79 -38.25 36.60 35.17
CA PRO A 79 -36.86 37.10 35.38
C PRO A 79 -36.54 37.77 36.78
N ARG A 80 -35.25 38.08 37.04
CA ARG A 80 -34.68 39.09 38.03
C ARG A 80 -34.84 38.76 39.55
N LYS A 81 -33.98 39.21 40.48
CA LYS A 81 -32.79 40.12 40.48
C LYS A 81 -31.76 39.67 41.57
N ALA A 82 -30.52 40.17 41.53
CA ALA A 82 -29.37 39.58 42.24
C ALA A 82 -28.97 40.21 43.61
N LEU A 83 -28.18 39.44 44.39
CA LEU A 83 -27.15 39.73 45.45
C LEU A 83 -27.12 38.52 46.44
N SER A 84 -26.01 37.98 46.96
CA SER A 84 -24.56 38.17 46.70
C SER A 84 -23.67 37.17 47.50
N ILE A 85 -22.47 36.86 46.99
CA ILE A 85 -21.25 36.35 47.68
C ILE A 85 -21.12 34.81 47.92
N ASP A 86 -20.20 34.25 47.13
CA ASP A 86 -19.13 33.27 47.37
C ASP A 86 -19.36 31.89 48.04
N GLY A 87 -18.96 30.85 47.30
CA GLY A 87 -18.74 29.45 47.71
C GLY A 87 -18.28 28.65 46.48
N ASP A 88 -17.28 27.77 46.61
CA ASP A 88 -16.54 27.16 45.49
C ASP A 88 -17.41 26.56 44.38
N ALA A 89 -17.13 26.95 43.14
CA ALA A 89 -17.66 26.34 41.92
C ALA A 89 -16.52 25.70 41.11
N PRO A 90 -16.74 24.55 40.44
CA PRO A 90 -15.77 24.01 39.50
C PRO A 90 -15.54 25.02 38.36
N ALA A 91 -14.29 25.17 37.92
CA ALA A 91 -13.98 26.15 36.87
C ALA A 91 -14.60 25.72 35.55
N GLU A 92 -15.42 26.60 34.97
CA GLU A 92 -16.04 26.37 33.66
C GLU A 92 -14.98 26.11 32.58
N TRP A 93 -15.30 25.18 31.70
CA TRP A 93 -14.47 24.85 30.54
C TRP A 93 -14.64 25.94 29.48
N THR A 94 -13.79 26.96 29.57
CA THR A 94 -13.84 28.12 28.67
C THR A 94 -13.40 27.76 27.24
N PRO A 95 -13.73 28.57 26.22
CA PRO A 95 -13.21 28.37 24.86
C PRO A 95 -11.67 28.32 24.77
N LYS A 96 -10.96 28.90 25.74
CA LYS A 96 -9.48 28.78 25.84
C LYS A 96 -9.01 27.45 26.39
N ALA A 97 -9.85 26.71 27.12
CA ALA A 97 -9.59 25.34 27.51
C ALA A 97 -9.74 24.40 26.31
N GLU A 98 -10.78 24.62 25.49
CA GLU A 98 -10.93 24.00 24.16
C GLU A 98 -9.68 24.25 23.28
N GLU A 99 -9.29 25.52 23.13
CA GLU A 99 -8.15 25.96 22.33
C GLU A 99 -6.82 25.38 22.85
N LEU A 100 -6.60 25.37 24.18
CA LEU A 100 -5.41 24.74 24.75
C LEU A 100 -5.42 23.20 24.59
N SER A 101 -6.57 22.55 24.71
CA SER A 101 -6.69 21.10 24.49
C SER A 101 -6.29 20.73 23.06
N GLY A 102 -6.78 21.48 22.07
CA GLY A 102 -6.40 21.31 20.67
C GLY A 102 -4.94 21.67 20.36
N LEU A 103 -4.32 22.58 21.12
CA LEU A 103 -2.91 22.94 20.97
C LEU A 103 -1.93 21.96 21.63
N LEU A 104 -2.38 21.17 22.63
CA LEU A 104 -1.54 20.18 23.29
C LEU A 104 -1.61 18.80 22.62
N GLY A 105 -2.81 18.36 22.24
CA GLY A 105 -3.06 17.07 21.58
C GLY A 105 -3.02 15.85 22.53
N GLY A 106 -3.75 14.81 22.16
CA GLY A 106 -3.93 13.62 23.00
C GLY A 106 -4.83 13.85 24.23
N GLU A 107 -5.00 12.82 25.06
CA GLU A 107 -5.91 12.83 26.22
C GLU A 107 -5.33 13.57 27.44
N VAL A 108 -5.08 14.87 27.30
CA VAL A 108 -4.64 15.70 28.42
C VAL A 108 -5.80 15.93 29.40
N LYS A 109 -5.75 15.28 30.57
CA LYS A 109 -6.81 15.34 31.60
C LYS A 109 -7.26 16.77 31.90
N ARG A 110 -8.59 16.97 31.90
CA ARG A 110 -9.32 18.26 32.00
C ARG A 110 -8.74 19.24 33.02
N ASP A 111 -8.41 18.74 34.21
CA ASP A 111 -7.89 19.56 35.32
C ASP A 111 -6.47 20.09 35.09
N VAL A 112 -5.65 19.41 34.28
CA VAL A 112 -4.31 19.87 33.89
C VAL A 112 -4.43 21.12 33.01
N ILE A 113 -5.31 21.09 32.01
CA ILE A 113 -5.61 22.23 31.12
C ILE A 113 -6.16 23.41 31.91
N LEU A 114 -7.12 23.18 32.81
CA LEU A 114 -7.67 24.24 33.67
C LEU A 114 -6.65 24.77 34.69
N SER A 115 -5.75 23.92 35.20
CA SER A 115 -4.65 24.31 36.08
C SER A 115 -3.63 25.19 35.34
N LEU A 116 -3.19 24.78 34.16
CA LEU A 116 -2.28 25.56 33.30
C LEU A 116 -2.88 26.94 33.00
N LEU A 117 -4.14 27.02 32.57
CA LEU A 117 -4.80 28.30 32.28
C LEU A 117 -4.92 29.21 33.52
N ARG A 118 -5.15 28.68 34.72
CA ARG A 118 -5.06 29.47 35.97
C ARG A 118 -3.63 29.95 36.22
N ARG A 119 -2.63 29.07 36.08
CA ARG A 119 -1.21 29.36 36.33
C ARG A 119 -0.62 30.38 35.35
N THR A 120 -1.08 30.39 34.10
CA THR A 120 -0.64 31.36 33.08
C THR A 120 -1.58 32.56 32.91
N ASN A 121 -2.66 32.61 33.69
CA ASN A 121 -3.64 33.70 33.65
C ASN A 121 -4.32 33.83 32.27
N ASN A 122 -4.66 32.68 31.67
CA ASN A 122 -5.22 32.51 30.31
C ASN A 122 -4.29 32.94 29.16
N ASP A 123 -2.98 32.86 29.34
CA ASP A 123 -1.96 32.96 28.28
C ASP A 123 -1.66 31.57 27.72
N LEU A 124 -2.11 31.30 26.50
CA LEU A 124 -2.04 30.00 25.84
C LEU A 124 -0.60 29.60 25.48
N ASN A 125 0.20 30.54 24.95
CA ASN A 125 1.58 30.26 24.55
C ASN A 125 2.42 29.84 25.77
N LYS A 126 2.23 30.53 26.91
CA LYS A 126 2.87 30.10 28.16
C LYS A 126 2.32 28.79 28.70
N ALA A 127 1.05 28.46 28.45
CA ALA A 127 0.47 27.21 28.94
C ALA A 127 1.06 26.00 28.18
N VAL A 128 1.22 26.13 26.87
CA VAL A 128 1.95 25.18 26.01
C VAL A 128 3.42 25.10 26.40
N GLU A 129 4.11 26.23 26.54
CA GLU A 129 5.53 26.29 26.94
C GLU A 129 5.77 25.65 28.32
N ILE A 130 4.90 25.91 29.29
CA ILE A 130 4.98 25.29 30.63
C ILE A 130 4.70 23.79 30.54
N TYR A 131 3.62 23.36 29.87
CA TYR A 131 3.29 21.94 29.75
C TYR A 131 4.45 21.11 29.17
N PHE A 132 5.01 21.50 28.02
CA PHE A 132 6.15 20.79 27.41
C PHE A 132 7.49 20.97 28.16
N SER A 133 7.58 21.89 29.11
CA SER A 133 8.74 22.04 30.00
C SER A 133 8.63 21.26 31.32
N GLU A 134 7.40 20.99 31.78
CA GLU A 134 7.13 20.17 32.97
C GLU A 134 6.98 18.68 32.60
N ASN A 135 6.31 18.39 31.50
CA ASN A 135 6.23 17.06 30.87
C ASN A 135 7.29 16.95 29.75
N GLY A 136 8.57 17.09 30.13
CA GLY A 136 9.70 17.02 29.18
C GLY A 136 9.72 15.70 28.38
N ALA A 137 10.27 15.75 27.16
CA ALA A 137 10.15 14.71 26.15
C ALA A 137 10.90 13.40 26.46
N ASP A 138 10.36 12.61 27.40
CA ASP A 138 10.45 11.15 27.55
C ASP A 138 9.44 10.76 28.66
N ALA A 139 8.21 10.41 28.29
CA ALA A 139 7.16 9.98 29.22
C ALA A 139 6.27 8.91 28.56
N GLU A 140 6.11 7.78 29.23
CA GLU A 140 5.34 6.62 28.75
C GLU A 140 3.83 6.84 29.00
N PHE A 141 2.97 6.25 28.15
CA PHE A 141 1.54 6.21 28.38
C PHE A 141 1.22 5.11 29.39
N ASP A 142 0.84 5.50 30.61
CA ASP A 142 0.49 4.62 31.72
C ASP A 142 -1.04 4.58 31.87
N GLU A 143 -1.67 3.49 31.44
CA GLU A 143 -3.11 3.25 31.61
C GLU A 143 -3.39 2.76 33.04
N GLY A 144 -4.44 3.32 33.66
CA GLY A 144 -4.56 3.32 35.12
C GLY A 144 -4.85 1.96 35.76
N SER A 145 -4.15 1.69 36.86
CA SER A 145 -4.62 0.79 37.92
C SER A 145 -5.30 1.60 39.03
N ASP A 146 -6.50 1.20 39.46
CA ASP A 146 -7.19 1.81 40.60
C ASP A 146 -6.44 1.56 41.93
N GLU A 147 -6.38 2.56 42.80
CA GLU A 147 -5.99 2.42 44.21
C GLU A 147 -7.23 2.46 45.13
N GLU A 148 -7.35 1.52 46.07
CA GLU A 148 -8.26 1.64 47.21
C GLU A 148 -7.57 2.38 48.38
N ASP A 149 -8.30 3.32 49.00
CA ASP A 149 -7.85 4.14 50.14
C ASP A 149 -7.52 3.32 51.41
N GLU A 150 -6.46 3.70 52.15
CA GLU A 150 -6.48 3.64 53.63
C GLU A 150 -5.47 4.61 54.30
N ALA A 151 -6.02 5.57 55.06
CA ALA A 151 -5.53 6.14 56.32
C ALA A 151 -4.09 6.73 56.45
N ALA A 152 -4.02 8.04 56.74
CA ALA A 152 -2.78 8.79 56.96
C ALA A 152 -2.14 8.63 58.37
N GLY A 153 -0.79 8.57 58.42
CA GLY A 153 -0.01 8.48 59.67
C GLY A 153 1.23 9.38 59.74
N LYS A 154 1.10 10.65 60.17
CA LYS A 154 2.24 11.57 60.38
C LYS A 154 3.05 11.25 61.65
N LYS A 155 4.39 11.16 61.55
CA LYS A 155 5.32 11.65 62.60
C LYS A 155 6.77 11.86 62.11
N THR A 156 7.48 12.71 62.86
CA THR A 156 8.85 13.22 62.60
C THR A 156 9.94 12.39 63.30
N PRO A 157 11.23 12.54 62.91
CA PRO A 157 12.30 11.60 63.23
C PRO A 157 13.09 11.90 64.51
N VAL A 158 13.96 10.98 64.95
CA VAL A 158 15.34 11.22 65.44
C VAL A 158 16.12 9.89 65.68
N ASN A 159 17.44 9.95 65.45
CA ASN A 159 18.58 9.10 65.88
C ASN A 159 18.39 8.15 67.10
N SER A 160 19.18 7.08 67.33
CA SER A 160 20.21 6.32 66.57
C SER A 160 20.80 5.20 67.48
N GLU A 161 21.41 4.12 66.93
CA GLU A 161 22.79 3.65 67.28
C GLU A 161 23.19 2.28 66.66
N ASN A 162 24.33 2.28 65.94
CA ASN A 162 25.44 1.29 65.88
C ASN A 162 25.20 -0.24 65.82
N GLY A 163 25.76 -0.91 64.78
CA GLY A 163 25.64 -2.38 64.57
C GLY A 163 26.76 -3.17 63.85
N ILE A 164 27.80 -2.53 63.30
CA ILE A 164 29.06 -3.13 62.74
C ILE A 164 28.98 -3.84 61.35
N GLU A 165 30.05 -3.63 60.56
CA GLU A 165 30.21 -3.75 59.09
C GLU A 165 30.58 -5.14 58.50
N PRO A 166 30.43 -5.31 57.15
CA PRO A 166 31.09 -6.33 56.32
C PRO A 166 32.36 -5.81 55.58
N PRO A 167 33.17 -6.68 54.93
CA PRO A 167 34.41 -6.27 54.26
C PRO A 167 34.28 -5.85 52.77
N SER A 168 34.58 -4.57 52.53
CA SER A 168 35.38 -3.92 51.45
C SER A 168 35.81 -4.66 50.16
N PRO A 169 36.07 -3.90 49.06
CA PRO A 169 37.41 -3.32 48.85
C PRO A 169 37.43 -1.81 48.46
N SER A 170 38.62 -1.19 48.52
CA SER A 170 38.94 0.21 48.19
C SER A 170 40.04 0.29 47.09
N SER A 171 40.59 1.41 46.57
CA SER A 171 40.75 2.80 47.04
C SER A 171 41.16 3.80 45.92
N GLY A 172 40.93 5.12 46.10
CA GLY A 172 41.63 6.22 45.37
C GLY A 172 42.88 6.76 46.13
N PRO A 173 43.32 8.05 46.03
CA PRO A 173 42.84 9.16 45.19
C PRO A 173 43.93 10.16 44.61
N ILE A 174 43.49 11.05 43.70
CA ILE A 174 43.92 12.46 43.38
C ILE A 174 45.39 12.93 43.64
N ARG A 175 46.15 13.32 42.57
CA ARG A 175 46.70 14.70 42.36
C ARG A 175 47.36 14.96 40.99
N THR A 176 47.58 16.25 40.70
CA THR A 176 48.06 16.89 39.46
C THR A 176 49.56 16.73 39.13
N VAL A 177 49.94 16.71 37.83
CA VAL A 177 50.99 17.54 37.16
C VAL A 177 51.15 17.14 35.66
N ALA A 178 51.71 18.02 34.82
CA ALA A 178 51.77 17.94 33.35
C ALA A 178 52.86 17.02 32.75
N PRO A 179 52.74 16.61 31.47
CA PRO A 179 53.83 16.04 30.67
C PRO A 179 54.69 17.13 29.96
N PRO A 180 55.95 16.81 29.58
CA PRO A 180 56.91 17.76 28.97
C PRO A 180 56.89 17.77 27.42
N SER A 181 57.86 18.49 26.82
CA SER A 181 57.86 18.96 25.43
C SER A 181 58.89 18.30 24.49
N GLY A 182 58.62 18.35 23.18
CA GLY A 182 59.63 18.31 22.11
C GLY A 182 59.43 17.22 21.03
N ALA A 183 59.69 17.47 19.73
CA ALA A 183 60.05 18.74 19.07
C ALA A 183 59.97 18.65 17.52
N VAL A 184 59.89 19.81 16.83
CA VAL A 184 60.38 20.09 15.43
C VAL A 184 59.62 19.42 14.25
N LYS A 185 59.29 20.04 13.10
CA LYS A 185 59.18 21.42 12.51
C LYS A 185 58.16 21.31 11.33
N THR A 186 57.45 22.32 10.83
CA THR A 186 57.88 23.45 9.95
C THR A 186 56.81 24.59 9.90
N PRO A 187 57.07 25.79 9.31
CA PRO A 187 56.50 27.03 9.86
C PRO A 187 55.70 28.03 8.94
N GLN A 188 54.93 28.89 9.63
CA GLN A 188 54.80 30.37 9.49
C GLN A 188 53.70 31.08 8.64
N THR A 189 53.32 32.24 9.22
CA THR A 189 52.29 33.29 8.97
C THR A 189 52.97 34.65 8.60
N PRO A 190 52.38 35.90 8.58
CA PRO A 190 51.07 36.47 9.01
C PRO A 190 50.29 37.18 7.85
N SER A 191 49.42 38.23 7.93
CA SER A 191 49.13 39.37 8.87
C SER A 191 47.79 40.07 8.47
N GLN A 192 47.13 41.03 9.17
CA GLN A 192 47.27 41.63 10.52
C GLN A 192 46.02 42.48 10.95
N SER A 193 45.58 42.36 12.22
CA SER A 193 44.97 43.43 13.08
C SER A 193 43.61 44.11 12.75
N SER A 194 43.13 44.92 13.71
CA SER A 194 41.74 45.40 13.92
C SER A 194 41.64 46.90 14.29
N ALA A 195 40.47 47.55 14.16
CA ALA A 195 39.85 48.39 15.24
C ALA A 195 38.54 49.16 14.86
N ALA A 196 37.62 49.22 15.85
CA ALA A 196 36.74 50.34 16.26
C ALA A 196 35.64 50.97 15.35
N MET A 197 34.46 51.20 15.96
CA MET A 197 33.47 52.24 15.61
C MET A 197 33.73 53.53 16.44
N PRO A 198 33.08 54.69 16.18
CA PRO A 198 31.80 54.95 16.88
C PRO A 198 30.79 55.97 16.25
N LEU A 199 29.56 55.98 16.81
CA LEU A 199 28.59 57.09 16.94
C LEU A 199 27.86 57.72 15.72
N SER A 200 26.56 57.95 15.92
CA SER A 200 25.67 58.89 15.20
C SER A 200 25.40 60.14 16.07
N PRO A 201 24.81 61.24 15.55
CA PRO A 201 23.34 61.42 15.68
C PRO A 201 22.64 62.38 14.65
N SER A 202 21.32 62.53 14.83
CA SER A 202 20.45 63.68 14.41
C SER A 202 19.91 63.73 12.97
N ALA A 203 18.80 64.47 12.78
CA ALA A 203 17.83 64.33 11.68
C ALA A 203 17.30 65.67 11.12
N LEU A 204 16.43 65.59 10.08
CA LEU A 204 15.59 66.66 9.48
C LEU A 204 16.36 67.76 8.70
N THR A 205 16.03 68.16 7.45
CA THR A 205 14.77 68.13 6.65
C THR A 205 14.99 68.18 5.11
N SER A 206 13.98 67.70 4.36
CA SER A 206 13.46 68.21 3.06
C SER A 206 14.24 68.12 1.72
N ILE A 207 13.79 67.16 0.88
CA ILE A 207 13.48 67.26 -0.58
C ILE A 207 14.54 67.85 -1.54
N LYS A 208 15.15 66.97 -2.37
CA LYS A 208 15.07 67.04 -3.85
C LYS A 208 15.59 65.78 -4.57
N SER A 209 14.91 65.42 -5.67
CA SER A 209 15.34 64.57 -6.79
C SER A 209 16.24 63.35 -6.51
N HIS A 210 15.65 62.15 -6.55
CA HIS A 210 16.41 60.92 -6.79
C HIS A 210 17.02 60.94 -8.21
N GLN A 211 18.34 61.11 -8.31
CA GLN A 211 19.11 60.51 -9.39
C GLN A 211 19.57 59.13 -8.90
N LEU A 212 19.22 58.08 -9.64
CA LEU A 212 19.83 56.76 -9.42
C LEU A 212 21.27 56.80 -9.96
N THR A 213 22.22 56.31 -9.18
CA THR A 213 23.59 56.07 -9.64
C THR A 213 23.60 54.97 -10.70
N PRO A 214 24.49 55.04 -11.71
CA PRO A 214 24.59 54.00 -12.73
C PRO A 214 25.08 52.69 -12.09
N LEU A 215 24.26 51.64 -12.20
CA LEU A 215 24.66 50.27 -11.87
C LEU A 215 25.55 49.71 -12.99
N SER A 216 26.31 48.66 -12.67
CA SER A 216 27.39 48.13 -13.52
C SER A 216 26.92 47.60 -14.88
N SER A 217 27.80 47.66 -15.87
CA SER A 217 27.58 47.11 -17.21
C SER A 217 27.34 45.59 -17.19
N PRO A 218 26.50 45.07 -18.11
CA PRO A 218 26.03 43.69 -18.07
C PRO A 218 27.09 42.64 -18.44
N VAL A 219 26.84 41.40 -18.01
CA VAL A 219 27.71 40.23 -18.25
C VAL A 219 27.44 39.69 -19.67
N ALA A 220 28.37 38.89 -20.21
CA ALA A 220 28.33 38.44 -21.61
C ALA A 220 27.00 37.75 -22.01
N LYS A 221 26.40 36.93 -21.14
CA LYS A 221 25.12 36.23 -21.40
C LYS A 221 23.94 37.19 -21.64
N ASP A 222 23.90 38.33 -20.96
CA ASP A 222 22.78 39.28 -21.08
C ASP A 222 22.73 39.94 -22.47
N LYS A 223 23.86 39.95 -23.20
CA LYS A 223 23.97 40.56 -24.53
C LYS A 223 23.35 39.72 -25.64
N GLU A 224 23.26 38.40 -25.48
CA GLU A 224 22.60 37.55 -26.49
C GLU A 224 21.08 37.67 -26.39
N LEU A 225 20.54 37.71 -25.17
CA LEU A 225 19.11 37.96 -24.91
C LEU A 225 18.62 39.31 -25.47
N LEU A 226 19.50 40.33 -25.50
CA LEU A 226 19.20 41.67 -26.02
C LEU A 226 19.04 41.75 -27.55
N TYR A 227 19.45 40.73 -28.31
CA TYR A 227 19.50 40.76 -29.78
C TYR A 227 18.97 39.47 -30.43
N GLY A 228 18.16 38.69 -29.71
CA GLY A 228 17.50 37.50 -30.26
C GLY A 228 16.40 37.82 -31.30
N PRO A 229 15.92 36.80 -32.04
CA PRO A 229 14.76 36.96 -32.92
C PRO A 229 13.52 37.45 -32.14
N GLY A 230 12.61 38.13 -32.86
CA GLY A 230 11.41 38.76 -32.26
C GLY A 230 11.67 40.03 -31.44
N THR A 231 12.93 40.44 -31.23
CA THR A 231 13.27 41.70 -30.55
C THR A 231 13.17 42.92 -31.48
N TYR A 232 12.71 44.05 -30.94
CA TYR A 232 12.60 45.32 -31.64
C TYR A 232 12.80 46.51 -30.68
N GLU A 233 13.25 47.66 -31.19
CA GLU A 233 13.56 48.84 -30.36
C GLU A 233 12.73 50.06 -30.78
N VAL A 234 12.21 50.76 -29.77
CA VAL A 234 11.32 51.90 -29.93
C VAL A 234 11.89 53.11 -29.17
N VAL A 235 12.11 54.23 -29.87
CA VAL A 235 12.48 55.51 -29.25
C VAL A 235 11.24 56.36 -29.06
N MET A 236 10.77 56.47 -27.81
CA MET A 236 9.52 57.15 -27.50
C MET A 236 9.69 58.66 -27.34
N SER A 237 8.91 59.41 -28.12
CA SER A 237 8.93 60.89 -28.23
C SER A 237 7.87 61.61 -27.37
N SER A 238 7.10 60.89 -26.53
CA SER A 238 6.06 61.43 -25.64
C SER A 238 6.29 60.94 -24.21
N SER A 239 6.11 61.78 -23.20
CA SER A 239 6.38 61.42 -21.78
C SER A 239 5.24 60.62 -21.11
N ASN A 240 4.06 60.62 -21.73
CA ASN A 240 2.96 59.71 -21.42
C ASN A 240 2.79 58.76 -22.61
N PHE A 241 3.02 57.47 -22.36
CA PHE A 241 3.00 56.41 -23.38
C PHE A 241 1.58 55.86 -23.62
N ARG A 242 0.61 56.09 -22.71
CA ARG A 242 -0.76 55.57 -22.74
C ARG A 242 -0.85 54.04 -22.86
N TRP A 243 -0.20 53.37 -21.91
CA TRP A 243 -0.15 51.92 -21.76
C TRP A 243 -0.30 51.53 -20.28
N GLN A 244 -0.35 50.23 -20.00
CA GLN A 244 -0.18 49.66 -18.67
C GLN A 244 0.88 48.55 -18.75
N ILE A 245 1.89 48.62 -17.88
CA ILE A 245 2.99 47.65 -17.80
C ILE A 245 3.08 47.14 -16.35
N GLY A 246 3.28 45.83 -16.18
CA GLY A 246 3.33 45.17 -14.87
C GLY A 246 4.52 44.23 -14.73
N ASN A 247 4.87 43.85 -13.51
CA ASN A 247 5.83 42.78 -13.25
C ASN A 247 5.06 41.44 -13.18
N VAL A 248 5.43 40.49 -14.04
CA VAL A 248 4.90 39.12 -14.08
C VAL A 248 6.11 38.17 -14.01
N PHE A 249 6.20 37.38 -12.94
CA PHE A 249 7.30 36.45 -12.67
C PHE A 249 8.71 37.05 -12.93
N GLY A 250 8.98 38.24 -12.39
CA GLY A 250 10.27 38.92 -12.52
C GLY A 250 10.48 39.69 -13.83
N ARG A 251 9.51 39.69 -14.76
CA ARG A 251 9.62 40.30 -16.10
C ARG A 251 8.62 41.44 -16.28
N ALA A 252 9.02 42.49 -16.99
CA ALA A 252 8.18 43.65 -17.27
C ALA A 252 7.35 43.39 -18.54
N VAL A 253 6.04 43.19 -18.39
CA VAL A 253 5.13 42.78 -19.48
C VAL A 253 4.06 43.85 -19.69
N VAL A 254 3.82 44.22 -20.95
CA VAL A 254 2.77 45.19 -21.33
C VAL A 254 1.39 44.54 -21.20
N GLN A 255 0.60 44.98 -20.22
CA GLN A 255 -0.71 44.40 -19.90
C GLN A 255 -1.84 44.98 -20.76
N GLN A 256 -1.76 46.27 -21.12
CA GLN A 256 -2.70 46.95 -22.00
C GLN A 256 -2.02 48.10 -22.75
N VAL A 257 -2.53 48.46 -23.93
CA VAL A 257 -2.11 49.65 -24.71
C VAL A 257 -3.37 50.37 -25.18
N GLN A 258 -3.44 51.70 -25.03
CA GLN A 258 -4.61 52.46 -25.49
C GLN A 258 -4.57 52.62 -27.03
N PRO A 259 -5.63 52.23 -27.77
CA PRO A 259 -5.70 52.43 -29.21
C PRO A 259 -5.49 53.92 -29.60
N GLY A 260 -4.61 54.17 -30.56
CA GLY A 260 -4.22 55.52 -30.97
C GLY A 260 -3.36 56.30 -29.95
N GLY A 261 -3.01 55.71 -28.82
CA GLY A 261 -2.03 56.26 -27.88
C GLY A 261 -0.59 56.15 -28.39
N PRO A 262 0.37 56.93 -27.85
CA PRO A 262 1.76 56.93 -28.35
C PRO A 262 2.43 55.56 -28.39
N ALA A 263 2.17 54.66 -27.44
CA ALA A 263 2.72 53.29 -27.49
C ALA A 263 2.16 52.48 -28.67
N ALA A 264 0.85 52.53 -28.93
CA ALA A 264 0.24 51.88 -30.09
C ALA A 264 0.75 52.48 -31.42
N LEU A 265 0.88 53.82 -31.49
CA LEU A 265 1.46 54.50 -32.65
C LEU A 265 2.95 54.18 -32.88
N ALA A 266 3.63 53.66 -31.86
CA ALA A 266 5.02 53.22 -31.92
C ALA A 266 5.16 51.69 -32.07
N GLY A 267 4.06 50.99 -32.38
CA GLY A 267 4.03 49.55 -32.69
C GLY A 267 3.96 48.62 -31.48
N ILE A 268 3.86 49.15 -30.25
CA ILE A 268 3.91 48.34 -29.02
C ILE A 268 2.56 47.67 -28.77
N GLN A 269 2.60 46.36 -28.50
CA GLN A 269 1.43 45.50 -28.36
C GLN A 269 1.19 45.07 -26.90
N LYS A 270 0.06 44.40 -26.66
CA LYS A 270 -0.19 43.67 -25.41
C LYS A 270 0.67 42.40 -25.40
N SER A 271 1.10 41.99 -24.20
CA SER A 271 1.98 40.84 -23.91
C SER A 271 3.45 41.01 -24.29
N ASP A 272 3.84 42.11 -24.96
CA ASP A 272 5.24 42.45 -25.21
C ASP A 272 6.06 42.54 -23.92
N VAL A 273 7.27 41.96 -23.94
CA VAL A 273 8.18 41.90 -22.80
C VAL A 273 9.30 42.93 -22.97
N LEU A 274 9.43 43.85 -22.01
CA LEU A 274 10.46 44.88 -22.00
C LEU A 274 11.81 44.28 -21.54
N LEU A 275 12.79 44.28 -22.44
CA LEU A 275 14.14 43.78 -22.19
C LEU A 275 15.10 44.86 -21.68
N SER A 276 14.99 46.10 -22.18
CA SER A 276 15.77 47.22 -21.68
C SER A 276 15.01 48.54 -21.70
N PHE A 277 15.23 49.37 -20.67
CA PHE A 277 14.81 50.75 -20.62
C PHE A 277 16.05 51.64 -20.66
N ARG A 278 16.22 52.36 -21.78
CA ARG A 278 17.46 53.07 -22.13
C ARG A 278 18.63 52.07 -22.12
N GLU A 279 19.72 52.41 -21.44
CA GLU A 279 20.91 51.56 -21.29
C GLU A 279 20.78 50.51 -20.16
N THR A 280 19.67 50.50 -19.41
CA THR A 280 19.44 49.56 -18.30
C THR A 280 18.72 48.31 -18.81
N VAL A 281 19.38 47.15 -18.74
CA VAL A 281 18.77 45.83 -18.99
C VAL A 281 17.90 45.43 -17.81
N LEU A 282 16.72 44.87 -18.06
CA LEU A 282 15.83 44.42 -17.00
C LEU A 282 16.18 42.99 -16.57
N ASN A 283 16.28 42.79 -15.25
CA ASN A 283 16.44 41.48 -14.61
C ASN A 283 15.47 41.36 -13.41
N GLU A 284 15.38 40.18 -12.81
CA GLU A 284 14.40 39.93 -11.72
C GLU A 284 14.58 40.87 -10.52
N GLU A 285 15.82 41.24 -10.21
CA GLU A 285 16.18 42.16 -9.11
C GLU A 285 15.71 43.61 -9.37
N ASN A 286 15.86 44.11 -10.61
CA ASN A 286 15.60 45.52 -10.94
C ASN A 286 14.21 45.77 -11.57
N CYS A 287 13.56 44.74 -12.10
CA CYS A 287 12.32 44.83 -12.88
C CYS A 287 11.21 45.60 -12.14
N THR A 288 10.95 45.26 -10.87
CA THR A 288 9.91 45.91 -10.05
C THR A 288 10.10 47.43 -9.96
N ALA A 289 11.34 47.90 -9.84
CA ALA A 289 11.64 49.33 -9.76
C ALA A 289 11.44 50.04 -11.12
N VAL A 290 11.83 49.39 -12.22
CA VAL A 290 11.65 49.94 -13.58
C VAL A 290 10.17 49.96 -13.97
N VAL A 291 9.40 48.91 -13.67
CA VAL A 291 7.94 48.88 -13.86
C VAL A 291 7.26 49.99 -13.06
N GLN A 292 7.64 50.18 -11.79
CA GLN A 292 7.13 51.29 -10.96
C GLN A 292 7.58 52.69 -11.43
N GLN A 293 8.58 52.79 -12.31
CA GLN A 293 8.97 54.06 -12.93
C GLN A 293 8.16 54.31 -14.20
N LEU A 294 7.94 53.27 -15.03
CA LEU A 294 7.22 53.36 -16.30
C LEU A 294 5.69 53.44 -16.14
N SER A 295 5.15 53.02 -15.00
CA SER A 295 3.72 53.18 -14.66
C SER A 295 3.36 54.57 -14.12
N LYS A 296 4.33 55.47 -13.93
CA LYS A 296 4.12 56.86 -13.49
C LYS A 296 4.23 57.79 -14.72
N GLU A 297 3.16 58.51 -15.04
CA GLU A 297 2.91 59.19 -16.35
C GLU A 297 3.87 60.31 -16.82
N ARG A 298 5.10 60.40 -16.28
CA ARG A 298 6.11 61.40 -16.69
C ARG A 298 7.49 60.79 -16.83
N VAL A 299 7.66 59.98 -17.87
CA VAL A 299 8.98 59.47 -18.27
C VAL A 299 9.74 60.56 -19.05
N LEU A 300 11.06 60.70 -18.82
CA LEU A 300 11.88 61.70 -19.52
C LEU A 300 12.12 61.27 -20.98
N VAL A 301 12.05 62.22 -21.91
CA VAL A 301 12.02 62.00 -23.37
C VAL A 301 13.27 62.62 -24.03
N PRO A 302 13.86 62.00 -25.07
CA PRO A 302 13.51 60.67 -25.61
C PRO A 302 13.94 59.54 -24.66
N SER A 303 13.26 58.40 -24.77
CA SER A 303 13.70 57.14 -24.15
C SER A 303 13.64 56.01 -25.16
N ALA A 304 14.78 55.33 -25.36
CA ALA A 304 14.79 54.02 -26.00
C ALA A 304 14.18 52.97 -25.06
N LEU A 305 13.40 52.06 -25.62
CA LEU A 305 12.80 50.90 -24.98
C LEU A 305 12.99 49.73 -25.94
N ARG A 306 13.62 48.64 -25.51
CA ARG A 306 13.74 47.43 -26.33
C ARG A 306 12.77 46.36 -25.84
N PHE A 307 11.92 45.90 -26.74
CA PHE A 307 10.92 44.87 -26.51
C PHE A 307 11.31 43.57 -27.21
N ARG A 308 10.75 42.47 -26.71
CA ARG A 308 10.51 41.27 -27.49
C ARG A 308 9.01 41.07 -27.55
N HIS A 309 8.49 40.73 -28.73
CA HIS A 309 7.13 40.22 -28.79
C HIS A 309 7.01 38.98 -27.90
N SER A 310 5.83 38.76 -27.32
CA SER A 310 5.46 37.41 -26.90
C SER A 310 5.15 36.62 -28.18
N ASP A 311 6.00 35.65 -28.52
CA ASP A 311 5.57 34.54 -29.37
C ASP A 311 4.43 33.86 -28.63
N GLY A 312 3.20 34.12 -29.08
CA GLY A 312 2.00 33.89 -28.29
C GLY A 312 1.53 32.44 -28.34
N ASP A 313 0.89 32.01 -27.25
CA ASP A 313 -0.08 30.93 -27.28
C ASP A 313 -1.10 31.15 -28.42
N VAL A 314 -1.69 30.06 -28.90
CA VAL A 314 -2.60 30.04 -30.05
C VAL A 314 -3.88 30.85 -29.76
N VAL A 315 -3.83 32.16 -30.03
CA VAL A 315 -5.00 33.02 -30.11
C VAL A 315 -5.50 33.03 -31.55
N MET A 316 -6.69 32.46 -31.73
CA MET A 316 -7.37 32.36 -33.03
C MET A 316 -7.58 33.74 -33.65
N ALA A 317 -6.79 34.08 -34.66
CA ALA A 317 -7.05 35.22 -35.52
C ALA A 317 -8.15 34.83 -36.54
N SER A 318 -9.24 35.59 -36.57
CA SER A 318 -10.27 35.44 -37.61
C SER A 318 -9.70 35.90 -38.96
N VAL A 319 -9.27 34.95 -39.79
CA VAL A 319 -8.86 35.19 -41.18
C VAL A 319 -10.11 35.33 -42.04
N ASP A 320 -10.14 36.33 -42.93
CA ASP A 320 -11.23 36.53 -43.89
C ASP A 320 -11.46 35.29 -44.77
N ASP A 321 -12.72 34.96 -45.03
CA ASP A 321 -13.10 33.91 -45.96
C ASP A 321 -12.50 34.14 -47.36
N ASN A 322 -12.18 33.01 -48.04
CA ASN A 322 -11.72 32.88 -49.43
C ASN A 322 -10.20 32.97 -49.72
N VAL A 323 -9.42 31.96 -49.33
CA VAL A 323 -8.75 31.03 -50.29
C VAL A 323 -8.55 29.65 -49.62
N VAL A 324 -9.26 28.62 -50.08
CA VAL A 324 -9.01 27.23 -49.65
C VAL A 324 -7.87 26.63 -50.48
N ALA A 325 -6.64 26.71 -49.99
CA ALA A 325 -5.49 26.04 -50.56
C ALA A 325 -5.38 24.60 -50.00
N LYS A 326 -5.65 23.58 -50.83
CA LYS A 326 -5.45 22.17 -50.46
C LYS A 326 -3.97 21.77 -50.52
N GLY A 327 -3.17 22.29 -49.59
CA GLY A 327 -1.85 21.73 -49.26
C GLY A 327 -1.96 20.62 -48.20
N PRO A 328 -0.89 19.83 -47.98
CA PRO A 328 -0.69 19.20 -46.69
C PRO A 328 -0.53 20.30 -45.62
N VAL A 329 -1.04 20.05 -44.41
CA VAL A 329 -0.81 20.91 -43.25
C VAL A 329 -0.07 20.07 -42.23
N ASP A 330 0.96 20.64 -41.61
CA ASP A 330 1.75 19.95 -40.59
C ASP A 330 0.87 19.68 -39.36
N PRO A 331 0.83 18.43 -38.85
CA PRO A 331 0.02 18.09 -37.68
C PRO A 331 0.53 18.83 -36.45
N LYS A 332 -0.37 19.24 -35.56
CA LYS A 332 -0.01 19.96 -34.32
C LYS A 332 -0.02 19.06 -33.09
N TYR A 333 -0.65 17.89 -33.18
CA TYR A 333 -0.81 16.94 -32.09
C TYR A 333 -0.59 15.50 -32.56
N GLY A 334 -0.53 14.56 -31.61
CA GLY A 334 -0.36 13.13 -31.92
C GLY A 334 1.10 12.68 -32.10
N LEU A 335 1.28 11.39 -32.40
CA LEU A 335 2.60 10.75 -32.52
C LEU A 335 3.42 11.27 -33.70
N GLN A 336 2.78 11.92 -34.67
CA GLN A 336 3.39 12.44 -35.89
C GLN A 336 4.36 13.58 -35.56
N VAL A 337 3.97 14.45 -34.62
CA VAL A 337 4.83 15.52 -34.07
C VAL A 337 6.04 14.93 -33.36
N LEU A 338 5.87 13.83 -32.61
CA LEU A 338 6.98 13.11 -31.99
C LEU A 338 7.93 12.49 -33.03
N CYS A 339 7.40 11.85 -34.08
CA CYS A 339 8.22 11.31 -35.17
C CYS A 339 9.07 12.42 -35.80
N GLN A 340 8.42 13.50 -36.25
CA GLN A 340 9.10 14.65 -36.88
C GLN A 340 10.14 15.30 -35.97
N ALA A 341 9.86 15.42 -34.67
CA ALA A 341 10.81 15.95 -33.70
C ALA A 341 12.02 15.03 -33.52
N VAL A 342 11.83 13.71 -33.45
CA VAL A 342 12.92 12.73 -33.32
C VAL A 342 13.76 12.63 -34.60
N GLU A 343 13.12 12.66 -35.77
CA GLU A 343 13.78 12.74 -37.08
C GLU A 343 14.62 14.03 -37.19
N SER A 344 14.07 15.17 -36.75
CA SER A 344 14.80 16.45 -36.68
C SER A 344 15.96 16.42 -35.68
N MET A 345 15.85 15.65 -34.58
CA MET A 345 16.97 15.42 -33.67
C MET A 345 18.07 14.58 -34.32
N GLU A 346 17.71 13.52 -35.06
CA GLU A 346 18.68 12.66 -35.75
C GLU A 346 19.52 13.46 -36.78
N ASP A 347 18.86 14.27 -37.61
CA ASP A 347 19.51 15.18 -38.56
C ASP A 347 20.40 16.23 -37.85
N ALA A 348 19.93 16.83 -36.75
CA ALA A 348 20.68 17.85 -36.01
C ALA A 348 21.90 17.30 -35.24
N VAL A 349 21.92 16.00 -34.97
CA VAL A 349 22.93 15.30 -34.16
C VAL A 349 23.99 14.58 -35.01
N ALA A 350 23.82 14.51 -36.33
CA ALA A 350 24.56 13.64 -37.26
C ALA A 350 26.10 13.81 -37.27
N GLY A 351 26.78 13.13 -36.35
CA GLY A 351 28.21 12.82 -36.39
C GLY A 351 28.48 11.41 -36.95
N PRO A 352 29.76 10.95 -37.02
CA PRO A 352 30.15 9.67 -37.60
C PRO A 352 29.78 8.42 -36.75
N SER A 353 28.80 8.54 -35.86
CA SER A 353 28.28 7.46 -35.01
C SER A 353 26.77 7.66 -34.83
N ALA A 354 25.97 6.76 -35.42
CA ALA A 354 24.51 6.81 -35.28
C ALA A 354 24.08 6.72 -33.80
N VAL A 355 23.07 7.51 -33.43
CA VAL A 355 22.46 7.48 -32.10
C VAL A 355 21.24 6.56 -32.17
N GLU A 356 21.04 5.71 -31.16
CA GLU A 356 19.85 4.85 -31.11
C GLU A 356 18.57 5.70 -31.04
N PHE A 357 17.58 5.39 -31.89
CA PHE A 357 16.26 6.05 -31.93
C PHE A 357 15.67 6.26 -30.53
N LYS A 358 15.70 5.23 -29.66
CA LYS A 358 15.21 5.33 -28.28
C LYS A 358 15.93 6.43 -27.46
N VAL A 359 17.23 6.66 -27.65
CA VAL A 359 17.96 7.69 -26.88
C VAL A 359 17.45 9.09 -27.23
N LEU A 360 17.10 9.33 -28.50
CA LEU A 360 16.47 10.57 -28.94
C LEU A 360 15.06 10.73 -28.34
N VAL A 361 14.28 9.64 -28.30
CA VAL A 361 12.95 9.60 -27.64
C VAL A 361 13.04 9.90 -26.14
N ASP A 362 13.88 9.17 -25.39
CA ASP A 362 14.06 9.37 -23.94
C ASP A 362 14.53 10.81 -23.65
N LEU A 363 15.42 11.39 -24.47
CA LEU A 363 15.84 12.79 -24.36
C LEU A 363 14.71 13.79 -24.61
N LEU A 364 13.88 13.57 -25.64
CA LEU A 364 12.76 14.45 -25.98
C LEU A 364 11.67 14.43 -24.90
N LEU A 365 11.35 13.24 -24.37
CA LEU A 365 10.40 13.04 -23.27
C LEU A 365 10.88 13.70 -21.98
N ASN A 366 12.17 13.57 -21.63
CA ASN A 366 12.79 14.22 -20.48
C ASN A 366 12.92 15.74 -20.66
N SER A 367 12.99 16.21 -21.91
CA SER A 367 13.04 17.63 -22.29
C SER A 367 11.66 18.29 -22.41
N GLU A 368 10.61 17.65 -21.87
CA GLU A 368 9.24 18.16 -21.92
C GLU A 368 8.75 18.43 -23.35
N PHE A 369 9.15 17.56 -24.30
CA PHE A 369 8.79 17.60 -25.72
C PHE A 369 9.38 18.82 -26.47
N SER A 370 10.23 19.62 -25.83
CA SER A 370 10.96 20.72 -26.47
C SER A 370 12.17 20.18 -27.24
N LEU A 371 12.09 20.27 -28.58
CA LEU A 371 13.19 19.94 -29.51
C LEU A 371 14.47 20.70 -29.17
N ASP A 372 14.38 22.03 -28.98
CA ASP A 372 15.53 22.88 -28.64
C ASP A 372 16.20 22.41 -27.35
N ARG A 373 15.43 22.10 -26.31
CA ARG A 373 15.97 21.60 -25.04
C ARG A 373 16.61 20.23 -25.20
N ALA A 374 15.99 19.32 -25.94
CA ALA A 374 16.54 17.98 -26.19
C ALA A 374 17.86 18.02 -26.96
N VAL A 375 17.94 18.84 -28.02
CA VAL A 375 19.17 19.03 -28.81
C VAL A 375 20.24 19.76 -28.00
N ASN A 376 19.90 20.80 -27.24
CA ASN A 376 20.88 21.47 -26.37
C ASN A 376 21.40 20.54 -25.27
N THR A 377 20.55 19.75 -24.62
CA THR A 377 20.97 18.71 -23.65
C THR A 377 21.90 17.70 -24.31
N PHE A 378 21.56 17.16 -25.49
CA PHE A 378 22.46 16.26 -26.22
C PHE A 378 23.83 16.88 -26.55
N LEU A 379 23.86 18.14 -27.00
CA LEU A 379 25.09 18.82 -27.44
C LEU A 379 25.96 19.35 -26.28
N THR A 380 25.38 19.51 -25.08
CA THR A 380 26.10 20.03 -23.90
C THR A 380 26.50 18.96 -22.90
N GLU A 381 25.86 17.79 -22.93
CA GLU A 381 26.06 16.73 -21.95
C GLU A 381 26.43 15.39 -22.62
N ASP A 382 27.53 14.77 -22.18
CA ASP A 382 27.98 13.45 -22.66
C ASP A 382 27.02 12.31 -22.21
N ARG A 383 25.85 12.21 -22.84
CA ARG A 383 24.78 11.20 -22.66
C ARG A 383 24.28 11.01 -21.21
N ILE A 384 23.43 11.89 -20.69
CA ILE A 384 22.94 11.82 -19.30
C ILE A 384 21.57 11.14 -19.15
N VAL A 385 21.59 9.80 -19.07
CA VAL A 385 20.57 8.96 -18.40
C VAL A 385 21.28 7.75 -17.76
N SER A 386 20.89 7.34 -16.54
CA SER A 386 21.37 6.11 -15.91
C SER A 386 20.88 4.87 -16.68
N ASP A 387 21.80 3.96 -17.04
CA ASP A 387 21.49 2.70 -17.74
C ASP A 387 22.45 1.58 -17.26
N PHE A 388 21.98 0.34 -17.28
CA PHE A 388 22.75 -0.87 -16.96
C PHE A 388 23.13 -1.69 -18.21
N ARG A 389 22.69 -1.29 -19.40
CA ARG A 389 23.01 -1.92 -20.70
C ARG A 389 24.26 -1.29 -21.33
N GLY A 390 24.92 -2.03 -22.23
CA GLY A 390 25.99 -1.48 -23.08
C GLY A 390 27.23 -0.95 -22.35
N ILE A 391 27.40 -1.30 -21.07
CA ILE A 391 28.56 -0.92 -20.27
C ILE A 391 29.80 -1.59 -20.87
N ILE A 392 30.90 -0.84 -21.03
CA ILE A 392 32.07 -1.34 -21.77
C ILE A 392 32.55 -2.69 -21.21
N GLY A 393 32.68 -3.67 -22.10
CA GLY A 393 33.00 -5.06 -21.75
C GLY A 393 31.81 -5.95 -21.35
N CYS A 394 30.56 -5.52 -21.53
CA CYS A 394 29.35 -6.27 -21.16
C CYS A 394 29.30 -7.70 -21.73
N ASP A 395 29.69 -7.85 -23.00
CA ASP A 395 29.74 -9.13 -23.73
C ASP A 395 31.19 -9.58 -23.97
N TRP A 396 32.11 -9.24 -23.05
CA TRP A 396 33.52 -9.62 -23.17
C TRP A 396 33.74 -11.09 -22.81
N ASP A 397 34.20 -11.86 -23.79
CA ASP A 397 34.51 -13.28 -23.66
C ASP A 397 36.04 -13.50 -23.61
N PRO A 398 36.62 -14.02 -22.50
CA PRO A 398 38.05 -14.34 -22.42
C PRO A 398 38.52 -15.36 -23.46
N GLU A 399 37.61 -16.25 -23.90
CA GLU A 399 37.89 -17.29 -24.88
C GLU A 399 37.86 -16.76 -26.33
N GLN A 400 37.25 -15.59 -26.56
CA GLN A 400 37.22 -14.87 -27.84
C GLN A 400 37.61 -13.38 -27.67
N PRO A 401 38.85 -13.06 -27.27
CA PRO A 401 39.27 -11.70 -26.92
C PRO A 401 39.41 -10.74 -28.13
N VAL A 402 39.07 -11.19 -29.34
CA VAL A 402 39.24 -10.45 -30.61
C VAL A 402 37.91 -9.90 -31.16
N SER A 403 36.77 -10.45 -30.72
CA SER A 403 35.43 -10.08 -31.20
C SER A 403 34.70 -9.07 -30.32
N SER A 404 35.28 -8.69 -29.18
CA SER A 404 34.63 -7.90 -28.13
C SER A 404 35.22 -6.49 -27.95
N VAL A 405 34.43 -5.60 -27.35
CA VAL A 405 34.56 -4.11 -27.38
C VAL A 405 35.91 -3.56 -26.88
N MET A 406 36.71 -4.34 -26.15
CA MET A 406 37.96 -3.94 -25.48
C MET A 406 39.18 -3.74 -26.43
N GLY A 407 38.96 -3.33 -27.68
CA GLY A 407 40.01 -2.95 -28.63
C GLY A 407 41.01 -4.06 -29.02
N GLY A 408 40.69 -5.34 -28.79
CA GLY A 408 41.59 -6.47 -29.04
C GLY A 408 42.73 -6.63 -28.02
N ASN A 409 42.64 -5.99 -26.85
CA ASN A 409 43.59 -6.22 -25.76
C ASN A 409 43.47 -7.67 -25.25
N THR A 410 44.52 -8.47 -25.45
CA THR A 410 44.57 -9.84 -24.94
C THR A 410 44.68 -9.86 -23.41
N PRO A 411 43.99 -10.81 -22.74
CA PRO A 411 44.15 -11.01 -21.30
C PRO A 411 45.60 -11.44 -20.98
N TYR A 412 46.12 -10.95 -19.85
CA TYR A 412 47.45 -11.30 -19.37
C TYR A 412 47.40 -11.97 -17.98
N PRO A 413 48.14 -13.06 -17.76
CA PRO A 413 48.19 -13.71 -16.46
C PRO A 413 49.16 -12.99 -15.51
N ALA A 414 48.80 -12.89 -14.24
CA ALA A 414 49.67 -12.45 -13.15
C ALA A 414 49.57 -13.41 -11.96
N SER A 415 50.68 -14.06 -11.60
CA SER A 415 50.68 -14.99 -10.46
C SER A 415 51.20 -14.32 -9.19
N ILE A 416 50.38 -14.33 -8.14
CA ILE A 416 50.71 -13.70 -6.84
C ILE A 416 50.86 -14.80 -5.78
N PRO A 417 52.06 -14.95 -5.16
CA PRO A 417 52.30 -15.92 -4.10
C PRO A 417 51.59 -15.52 -2.78
N ALA A 418 51.64 -16.40 -1.78
CA ALA A 418 51.04 -16.15 -0.47
C ALA A 418 51.57 -14.85 0.18
N GLY A 419 50.66 -14.04 0.71
CA GLY A 419 50.95 -12.72 1.28
C GLY A 419 49.93 -11.66 0.82
N PRO A 420 50.12 -10.38 1.22
CA PRO A 420 49.29 -9.28 0.76
C PRO A 420 49.53 -8.97 -0.72
N LEU A 421 48.44 -8.82 -1.48
CA LEU A 421 48.46 -8.56 -2.94
C LEU A 421 49.36 -7.37 -3.32
N GLY A 422 49.29 -6.28 -2.55
CA GLY A 422 50.03 -5.05 -2.86
C GLY A 422 49.45 -4.25 -4.02
N LEU A 423 48.14 -4.36 -4.25
CA LEU A 423 47.35 -3.52 -5.16
C LEU A 423 46.07 -3.06 -4.45
N THR A 424 45.39 -2.06 -5.00
CA THR A 424 44.03 -1.66 -4.63
C THR A 424 43.10 -1.81 -5.83
N VAL A 425 41.83 -2.12 -5.55
CA VAL A 425 40.76 -2.21 -6.56
C VAL A 425 39.59 -1.32 -6.18
N GLU A 426 38.79 -0.98 -7.18
CA GLU A 426 37.57 -0.17 -7.07
C GLU A 426 36.41 -0.89 -7.75
N ASN A 427 35.18 -0.66 -7.27
CA ASN A 427 33.95 -1.05 -7.95
C ASN A 427 33.65 0.00 -9.02
N ILE A 428 33.76 -0.37 -10.30
CA ILE A 428 33.36 0.47 -11.43
C ILE A 428 32.29 -0.30 -12.22
N LEU A 429 31.03 -0.12 -11.85
CA LEU A 429 29.87 -0.83 -12.44
C LEU A 429 30.04 -2.34 -12.31
N GLU A 430 30.19 -2.79 -11.07
CA GLU A 430 30.53 -4.14 -10.59
C GLU A 430 31.83 -4.76 -11.13
N ARG A 431 32.53 -4.08 -12.05
CA ARG A 431 33.86 -4.50 -12.52
C ARG A 431 34.89 -4.20 -11.44
N THR A 432 35.71 -5.20 -11.12
CA THR A 432 36.84 -5.09 -10.18
C THR A 432 38.08 -4.58 -10.91
N ILE A 433 38.35 -3.28 -10.85
CA ILE A 433 39.43 -2.64 -11.63
C ILE A 433 40.55 -2.17 -10.70
N VAL A 434 41.81 -2.48 -11.05
CA VAL A 434 43.03 -2.12 -10.31
C VAL A 434 43.32 -0.62 -10.45
N VAL A 435 43.32 0.10 -9.32
CA VAL A 435 43.54 1.56 -9.29
C VAL A 435 44.98 1.91 -8.95
N ASP A 436 45.52 1.34 -7.87
CA ASP A 436 46.89 1.58 -7.43
C ASP A 436 47.65 0.27 -7.15
N ILE A 437 48.99 0.36 -7.21
CA ILE A 437 49.92 -0.74 -7.04
C ILE A 437 51.04 -0.25 -6.14
N LYS A 438 51.24 -0.93 -5.02
CA LYS A 438 52.29 -0.62 -4.05
C LYS A 438 53.65 -1.01 -4.62
N SER A 439 54.56 -0.05 -4.75
CA SER A 439 55.93 -0.35 -5.17
C SER A 439 56.66 -1.23 -4.15
N GLY A 440 57.46 -2.17 -4.65
CA GLY A 440 57.97 -3.32 -3.90
C GLY A 440 56.91 -4.37 -3.56
N GLY A 441 55.69 -4.25 -4.07
CA GLY A 441 54.55 -5.14 -3.80
C GLY A 441 54.61 -6.49 -4.53
N ALA A 442 53.70 -7.40 -4.18
CA ALA A 442 53.60 -8.68 -4.88
C ALA A 442 52.98 -8.51 -6.28
N ALA A 443 51.98 -7.65 -6.42
CA ALA A 443 51.37 -7.26 -7.70
C ALA A 443 52.37 -6.62 -8.68
N GLU A 444 53.25 -5.74 -8.21
CA GLU A 444 54.30 -5.14 -9.06
C GLU A 444 55.30 -6.21 -9.55
N ARG A 445 55.74 -7.12 -8.65
CA ARG A 445 56.56 -8.29 -9.04
C ARG A 445 55.84 -9.26 -9.98
N ALA A 446 54.51 -9.33 -9.92
CA ALA A 446 53.67 -10.12 -10.81
C ALA A 446 53.29 -9.39 -12.12
N ASN A 447 53.87 -8.20 -12.38
CA ASN A 447 53.63 -7.38 -13.58
C ASN A 447 52.16 -6.96 -13.79
N VAL A 448 51.40 -6.82 -12.70
CA VAL A 448 50.07 -6.20 -12.73
C VAL A 448 50.20 -4.72 -13.11
N LYS A 449 49.21 -4.19 -13.83
CA LYS A 449 49.17 -2.80 -14.34
C LYS A 449 47.93 -2.07 -13.79
N ARG A 450 48.05 -0.75 -13.56
CA ARG A 450 46.89 0.10 -13.24
C ARG A 450 45.88 0.10 -14.40
N SER A 451 44.62 0.41 -14.09
CA SER A 451 43.47 0.29 -15.01
C SER A 451 43.28 -1.11 -15.59
N SER A 452 43.70 -2.16 -14.89
CA SER A 452 43.40 -3.54 -15.30
C SER A 452 42.13 -4.05 -14.64
N TRP A 453 41.17 -4.51 -15.43
CA TRP A 453 39.99 -5.25 -14.95
C TRP A 453 40.39 -6.70 -14.67
N LEU A 454 40.04 -7.21 -13.48
CA LEU A 454 40.15 -8.62 -13.14
C LEU A 454 38.99 -9.40 -13.75
N VAL A 455 39.31 -10.37 -14.61
CA VAL A 455 38.34 -11.10 -15.44
C VAL A 455 38.33 -12.61 -15.18
N GLY A 456 39.45 -13.16 -14.68
CA GLY A 456 39.57 -14.55 -14.26
C GLY A 456 40.44 -14.71 -13.02
N LEU A 457 40.21 -15.80 -12.27
CA LEU A 457 40.89 -16.14 -11.02
C LEU A 457 41.02 -17.66 -10.90
N ASN A 458 42.24 -18.17 -10.75
CA ASN A 458 42.55 -19.60 -10.63
C ASN A 458 41.85 -20.47 -11.70
N SER A 459 41.90 -20.01 -12.97
CA SER A 459 41.25 -20.61 -14.14
C SER A 459 39.70 -20.61 -14.11
N GLN A 460 39.07 -19.83 -13.24
CA GLN A 460 37.62 -19.58 -13.25
C GLN A 460 37.32 -18.15 -13.74
N ARG A 461 36.34 -18.01 -14.63
CA ARG A 461 35.85 -16.73 -15.15
C ARG A 461 35.08 -15.98 -14.05
N VAL A 462 35.45 -14.75 -13.71
CA VAL A 462 34.79 -13.94 -12.65
C VAL A 462 33.88 -12.83 -13.18
N THR A 463 33.78 -12.63 -14.51
CA THR A 463 32.98 -11.56 -15.12
C THR A 463 31.47 -11.62 -14.88
N HIS A 464 30.95 -12.74 -14.35
CA HIS A 464 29.54 -12.90 -13.97
C HIS A 464 29.27 -12.62 -12.46
N LEU A 465 30.33 -12.33 -11.70
CA LEU A 465 30.28 -12.03 -10.27
C LEU A 465 30.23 -10.51 -10.05
N THR A 466 29.56 -10.10 -8.98
CA THR A 466 29.65 -8.72 -8.46
C THR A 466 31.06 -8.41 -7.97
N HIS A 467 31.37 -7.13 -7.76
CA HIS A 467 32.64 -6.71 -7.18
C HIS A 467 32.88 -7.37 -5.80
N LYS A 468 31.83 -7.43 -4.98
CA LYS A 468 31.86 -8.01 -3.63
C LYS A 468 32.07 -9.53 -3.62
N GLU A 469 31.48 -10.25 -4.56
CA GLU A 469 31.73 -11.69 -4.74
C GLU A 469 33.14 -11.94 -5.27
N THR A 470 33.61 -11.13 -6.22
CA THR A 470 34.97 -11.20 -6.76
C THR A 470 36.01 -11.04 -5.63
N LEU A 471 35.82 -10.06 -4.73
CA LEU A 471 36.67 -9.88 -3.55
C LEU A 471 36.68 -11.10 -2.62
N ARG A 472 35.51 -11.63 -2.26
CA ARG A 472 35.39 -12.84 -1.41
C ARG A 472 36.05 -14.07 -2.04
N LEU A 473 36.00 -14.19 -3.37
CA LEU A 473 36.69 -15.26 -4.09
C LEU A 473 38.22 -15.07 -4.03
N ILE A 474 38.73 -13.84 -4.15
CA ILE A 474 40.17 -13.52 -3.95
C ILE A 474 40.61 -13.81 -2.51
N GLU A 475 39.76 -13.58 -1.52
CA GLU A 475 40.05 -13.85 -0.10
C GLU A 475 40.12 -15.36 0.18
N THR A 476 39.18 -16.14 -0.35
CA THR A 476 39.06 -17.59 -0.09
C THR A 476 39.88 -18.49 -1.01
N ALA A 477 40.27 -18.03 -2.20
CA ALA A 477 40.96 -18.85 -3.21
C ALA A 477 42.33 -19.37 -2.75
N THR A 478 42.66 -20.59 -3.16
CA THR A 478 43.95 -21.23 -2.88
C THR A 478 45.12 -20.41 -3.46
N ARG A 479 46.22 -20.31 -2.69
CA ARG A 479 47.45 -19.61 -3.09
C ARG A 479 48.45 -20.60 -3.73
N PRO A 480 49.29 -20.20 -4.71
CA PRO A 480 49.38 -18.87 -5.31
C PRO A 480 48.15 -18.53 -6.15
N LEU A 481 47.73 -17.27 -6.13
CA LEU A 481 46.68 -16.81 -7.03
C LEU A 481 47.21 -16.78 -8.46
N GLN A 482 46.38 -17.19 -9.41
CA GLN A 482 46.55 -16.92 -10.82
C GLN A 482 45.46 -15.93 -11.23
N LEU A 483 45.82 -14.65 -11.31
CA LEU A 483 44.93 -13.61 -11.82
C LEU A 483 44.98 -13.61 -13.34
N GLU A 484 43.83 -13.40 -13.99
CA GLU A 484 43.72 -13.07 -15.39
C GLU A 484 43.14 -11.65 -15.52
N LEU A 485 43.87 -10.78 -16.21
CA LEU A 485 43.67 -9.33 -16.20
C LEU A 485 43.63 -8.76 -17.62
N VAL A 486 42.75 -7.79 -17.85
CA VAL A 486 42.68 -7.04 -19.12
C VAL A 486 42.95 -5.57 -18.85
N ILE A 487 43.85 -4.95 -19.61
CA ILE A 487 44.08 -3.51 -19.52
C ILE A 487 42.88 -2.79 -20.16
N VAL A 488 42.17 -1.98 -19.38
CA VAL A 488 41.13 -1.09 -19.90
C VAL A 488 41.81 0.11 -20.57
N PRO A 489 41.52 0.41 -21.86
CA PRO A 489 42.05 1.59 -22.53
C PRO A 489 41.74 2.90 -21.76
N PRO A 490 42.59 3.94 -21.84
CA PRO A 490 42.40 5.16 -21.04
C PRO A 490 41.06 5.87 -21.27
N ASP A 491 40.57 5.88 -22.51
CA ASP A 491 39.30 6.51 -22.88
C ASP A 491 38.09 5.67 -22.43
N ASP A 492 38.16 4.35 -22.56
CA ASP A 492 37.15 3.42 -22.04
C ASP A 492 37.06 3.48 -20.51
N TYR A 493 38.20 3.57 -19.83
CA TYR A 493 38.27 3.72 -18.37
C TYR A 493 37.68 5.07 -17.91
N LYS A 494 37.86 6.13 -18.71
CA LYS A 494 37.23 7.43 -18.52
C LYS A 494 35.72 7.37 -18.75
N ALA A 495 35.24 6.63 -19.76
CA ALA A 495 33.83 6.40 -20.03
C ALA A 495 33.14 5.59 -18.92
N LEU A 496 33.73 4.47 -18.48
CA LEU A 496 33.24 3.67 -17.35
C LEU A 496 33.15 4.50 -16.05
N ARG A 497 34.16 5.32 -15.75
CA ARG A 497 34.13 6.25 -14.60
C ARG A 497 33.05 7.34 -14.72
N ARG A 498 32.70 7.78 -15.93
CA ARG A 498 31.57 8.70 -16.17
C ARG A 498 30.23 8.01 -15.89
N GLN A 499 29.97 6.87 -16.51
CA GLN A 499 28.76 6.06 -16.27
C GLN A 499 28.60 5.71 -14.78
N LEU A 500 29.69 5.35 -14.08
CA LEU A 500 29.68 5.13 -12.64
C LEU A 500 29.18 6.33 -11.83
N SER A 501 29.61 7.55 -12.20
CA SER A 501 29.22 8.78 -11.50
C SER A 501 27.75 9.18 -11.67
N MET A 502 27.07 8.58 -12.65
CA MET A 502 25.63 8.70 -12.91
C MET A 502 24.84 7.60 -12.22
N ASN A 503 25.32 6.35 -12.27
CA ASN A 503 24.65 5.18 -11.70
C ASN A 503 24.80 5.09 -10.16
N ILE A 504 25.31 6.12 -9.48
CA ILE A 504 25.43 6.25 -8.03
C ILE A 504 24.68 7.51 -7.56
N ARG A 505 23.68 7.33 -6.69
CA ARG A 505 22.95 8.40 -5.99
C ARG A 505 23.91 9.27 -5.15
N GLN A 506 23.94 10.57 -5.41
CA GLN A 506 24.90 11.48 -4.77
C GLN A 506 24.30 12.15 -3.53
N GLN A 507 24.49 11.54 -2.35
CA GLN A 507 23.96 11.96 -1.03
C GLN A 507 24.22 13.43 -0.59
N LYS A 508 24.95 14.25 -1.35
CA LYS A 508 25.34 15.62 -0.97
C LYS A 508 25.00 16.71 -1.98
N THR A 509 24.42 16.38 -3.14
CA THR A 509 24.27 17.31 -4.27
C THR A 509 22.86 17.30 -4.88
N GLU A 510 22.13 16.18 -4.80
CA GLU A 510 20.73 16.13 -5.21
C GLU A 510 19.85 16.93 -4.23
N ARG A 511 18.93 17.73 -4.77
CA ARG A 511 17.84 18.31 -3.97
C ARG A 511 16.78 17.22 -3.71
N PRO A 512 16.23 17.10 -2.49
CA PRO A 512 15.09 16.21 -2.27
C PRO A 512 13.91 16.68 -3.12
N ILE A 513 13.13 15.73 -3.65
CA ILE A 513 11.90 16.04 -4.39
C ILE A 513 10.93 16.77 -3.45
N PRO A 514 10.36 17.92 -3.87
CA PRO A 514 9.42 18.68 -3.05
C PRO A 514 8.29 17.83 -2.50
N GLU A 515 7.87 18.11 -1.27
CA GLU A 515 6.76 17.39 -0.63
C GLU A 515 5.46 17.49 -1.43
N GLN A 516 5.19 18.64 -2.05
CA GLN A 516 4.07 18.82 -2.97
C GLN A 516 4.10 17.84 -4.17
N ASP A 517 5.29 17.47 -4.66
CA ASP A 517 5.45 16.56 -5.80
C ASP A 517 5.39 15.07 -5.39
N ARG A 518 5.46 14.77 -4.08
CA ARG A 518 5.27 13.43 -3.50
C ARG A 518 3.85 13.21 -2.99
N MET A 519 3.22 14.26 -2.46
CA MET A 519 1.90 14.25 -1.83
C MET A 519 0.76 14.75 -2.73
N SER A 520 1.04 15.11 -4.00
CA SER A 520 0.01 15.47 -4.98
C SER A 520 0.31 14.93 -6.37
N PHE A 521 -0.73 14.77 -7.18
CA PHE A 521 -0.62 14.32 -8.57
C PHE A 521 -0.01 15.36 -9.53
N ARG A 522 0.61 16.46 -9.08
CA ARG A 522 1.17 17.51 -9.97
C ARG A 522 2.18 16.97 -10.99
N VAL A 523 3.08 16.05 -10.61
CA VAL A 523 4.07 15.49 -11.54
C VAL A 523 3.37 14.64 -12.62
N PHE A 524 2.43 13.79 -12.19
CA PHE A 524 1.56 13.03 -13.09
C PHE A 524 0.75 13.97 -14.00
N GLN A 525 0.15 15.03 -13.45
CA GLN A 525 -0.65 16.03 -14.17
C GLN A 525 0.11 16.60 -15.37
N MET A 526 1.35 17.09 -15.16
CA MET A 526 2.18 17.60 -16.25
C MET A 526 2.49 16.53 -17.29
N LYS A 527 2.72 15.28 -16.86
CA LYS A 527 3.07 14.17 -17.75
C LYS A 527 1.86 13.62 -18.53
N ILE A 528 0.68 13.52 -17.93
CA ILE A 528 -0.54 13.10 -18.65
C ILE A 528 -1.04 14.18 -19.61
N HIS A 529 -0.87 15.48 -19.32
CA HIS A 529 -1.11 16.54 -20.32
C HIS A 529 -0.23 16.33 -21.56
N GLN A 530 1.08 16.11 -21.36
CA GLN A 530 2.01 15.78 -22.44
C GLN A 530 1.60 14.50 -23.19
N GLY A 531 1.17 13.46 -22.47
CA GLY A 531 0.60 12.24 -23.04
C GLY A 531 -0.64 12.50 -23.91
N VAL A 532 -1.61 13.25 -23.40
CA VAL A 532 -2.85 13.62 -24.12
C VAL A 532 -2.58 14.48 -25.36
N LEU A 533 -1.51 15.29 -25.37
CA LEU A 533 -1.04 16.00 -26.57
C LEU A 533 -0.38 15.06 -27.59
N ALA A 534 0.36 14.04 -27.13
CA ALA A 534 1.06 13.07 -27.98
C ALA A 534 0.21 11.87 -28.45
N PHE A 535 -0.91 11.56 -27.78
CA PHE A 535 -1.75 10.42 -28.15
C PHE A 535 -2.46 10.65 -29.51
N PRO A 536 -2.59 9.61 -30.36
CA PRO A 536 -3.45 9.64 -31.55
C PRO A 536 -4.90 9.96 -31.17
N LYS A 537 -5.65 10.61 -32.07
CA LYS A 537 -7.04 11.04 -31.80
C LYS A 537 -7.96 9.87 -31.39
N ILE A 538 -7.79 8.67 -31.96
CA ILE A 538 -8.50 7.46 -31.55
C ILE A 538 -8.19 7.00 -30.11
N VAL A 539 -6.94 7.15 -29.65
CA VAL A 539 -6.54 6.87 -28.26
C VAL A 539 -7.10 7.93 -27.32
N THR A 540 -7.07 9.21 -27.72
CA THR A 540 -7.69 10.31 -26.96
C THR A 540 -9.20 10.10 -26.78
N LYS A 541 -9.89 9.66 -27.85
CA LYS A 541 -11.32 9.30 -27.81
C LYS A 541 -11.60 8.13 -26.88
N ALA A 542 -10.82 7.05 -26.94
CA ALA A 542 -10.99 5.91 -26.07
C ALA A 542 -10.71 6.23 -24.59
N LEU A 543 -9.71 7.07 -24.29
CA LEU A 543 -9.45 7.54 -22.92
C LEU A 543 -10.61 8.38 -22.39
N PHE A 544 -11.14 9.30 -23.21
CA PHE A 544 -12.33 10.08 -22.88
C PHE A 544 -13.54 9.17 -22.61
N GLN A 545 -13.82 8.21 -23.49
CA GLN A 545 -14.93 7.27 -23.31
C GLN A 545 -14.76 6.39 -22.07
N TYR A 546 -13.55 5.86 -21.82
CA TYR A 546 -13.24 5.05 -20.65
C TYR A 546 -13.44 5.83 -19.35
N LEU A 547 -12.94 7.06 -19.26
CA LEU A 547 -13.16 7.91 -18.08
C LEU A 547 -14.62 8.40 -17.94
N SER A 548 -15.42 8.37 -19.01
CA SER A 548 -16.85 8.74 -18.99
C SER A 548 -17.80 7.61 -18.61
N THR A 549 -17.35 6.36 -18.55
CA THR A 549 -18.14 5.26 -17.93
C THR A 549 -17.88 5.20 -16.44
N GLU A 550 -18.71 4.45 -15.71
CA GLU A 550 -18.44 4.06 -14.31
C GLU A 550 -17.78 2.66 -14.19
N GLU A 551 -17.53 1.97 -15.33
CA GLU A 551 -16.93 0.63 -15.33
C GLU A 551 -15.49 0.65 -14.77
N TYR A 552 -15.20 -0.24 -13.81
CA TYR A 552 -13.90 -0.38 -13.15
C TYR A 552 -13.19 -1.66 -13.61
N HIS A 553 -12.01 -1.53 -14.22
CA HIS A 553 -11.22 -2.66 -14.74
C HIS A 553 -9.82 -2.67 -14.11
N PRO A 554 -9.60 -3.43 -13.01
CA PRO A 554 -8.32 -3.46 -12.33
C PRO A 554 -7.23 -4.06 -13.24
N PRO A 555 -5.95 -3.64 -13.12
CA PRO A 555 -4.85 -4.30 -13.82
C PRO A 555 -4.66 -5.71 -13.26
N THR A 556 -4.90 -6.73 -14.08
CA THR A 556 -4.90 -8.14 -13.67
C THR A 556 -3.87 -8.97 -14.42
N LYS A 557 -3.34 -9.99 -13.74
CA LYS A 557 -2.47 -11.02 -14.36
C LYS A 557 -3.26 -12.17 -14.99
N ASP A 558 -4.59 -12.20 -14.84
CA ASP A 558 -5.45 -13.25 -15.39
C ASP A 558 -5.53 -13.14 -16.92
N PRO A 559 -5.05 -14.14 -17.70
CA PRO A 559 -5.15 -14.14 -19.15
C PRO A 559 -6.57 -14.35 -19.68
N GLN A 560 -7.54 -14.71 -18.83
CA GLN A 560 -8.95 -14.89 -19.22
C GLN A 560 -9.76 -13.59 -19.13
N TYR A 561 -9.26 -12.56 -18.46
CA TYR A 561 -9.97 -11.29 -18.30
C TYR A 561 -10.07 -10.55 -19.65
N PRO A 562 -11.27 -10.17 -20.12
CA PRO A 562 -11.43 -9.49 -21.40
C PRO A 562 -10.84 -8.07 -21.32
N ASN A 563 -10.01 -7.71 -22.30
CA ASN A 563 -9.40 -6.39 -22.37
C ASN A 563 -10.50 -5.32 -22.62
N PRO A 564 -10.76 -4.38 -21.69
CA PRO A 564 -11.86 -3.43 -21.84
C PRO A 564 -11.70 -2.52 -23.07
N LEU A 565 -10.47 -2.31 -23.52
CA LEU A 565 -10.19 -1.49 -24.70
C LEU A 565 -10.59 -2.17 -26.03
N ASP A 566 -10.89 -3.47 -26.05
CA ASP A 566 -11.37 -4.16 -27.25
C ASP A 566 -12.76 -3.67 -27.68
N ARG A 567 -13.52 -3.01 -26.79
CA ARG A 567 -14.78 -2.32 -27.11
C ARG A 567 -14.58 -0.90 -27.66
N LEU A 568 -13.42 -0.28 -27.40
CA LEU A 568 -13.16 1.16 -27.60
C LEU A 568 -12.14 1.45 -28.70
N LEU A 569 -11.32 0.47 -29.08
CA LEU A 569 -10.23 0.60 -30.04
C LEU A 569 -10.34 -0.47 -31.13
N PRO A 570 -10.00 -0.16 -32.41
CA PRO A 570 -10.06 -1.12 -33.51
C PRO A 570 -9.20 -2.37 -33.30
N ASP A 571 -9.59 -3.46 -33.96
CA ASP A 571 -8.82 -4.70 -34.00
C ASP A 571 -7.37 -4.48 -34.42
N ASN A 572 -6.46 -5.31 -33.92
CA ASN A 572 -5.03 -5.21 -34.19
C ASN A 572 -4.69 -5.23 -35.70
N GLU A 573 -5.54 -5.81 -36.54
CA GLU A 573 -5.35 -5.86 -37.99
C GLU A 573 -5.75 -4.56 -38.71
N THR A 574 -6.69 -3.79 -38.14
CA THR A 574 -7.20 -2.54 -38.73
C THR A 574 -6.60 -1.28 -38.09
N TRP A 575 -5.94 -1.44 -36.93
CA TRP A 575 -5.30 -0.36 -36.17
C TRP A 575 -4.43 0.59 -36.99
N ASP A 576 -3.48 0.09 -37.78
CA ASP A 576 -2.58 0.93 -38.58
C ASP A 576 -3.33 1.71 -39.67
N ALA A 577 -4.36 1.11 -40.26
CA ALA A 577 -5.22 1.78 -41.25
C ALA A 577 -6.12 2.84 -40.58
N ALA A 578 -6.66 2.54 -39.40
CA ALA A 578 -7.44 3.49 -38.61
C ALA A 578 -6.60 4.68 -38.14
N LEU A 579 -5.35 4.45 -37.71
CA LEU A 579 -4.40 5.52 -37.38
C LEU A 579 -4.08 6.41 -38.57
N LEU A 580 -3.83 5.82 -39.75
CA LEU A 580 -3.59 6.59 -40.98
C LEU A 580 -4.83 7.39 -41.41
N GLN A 581 -6.01 6.78 -41.33
CA GLN A 581 -7.28 7.45 -41.63
C GLN A 581 -7.56 8.61 -40.65
N ASP A 582 -7.27 8.46 -39.35
CA ASP A 582 -7.42 9.54 -38.36
C ASP A 582 -6.56 10.76 -38.73
N ILE A 583 -5.30 10.55 -39.15
CA ILE A 583 -4.40 11.63 -39.63
C ILE A 583 -4.98 12.30 -40.89
N GLU A 584 -5.36 11.51 -41.90
CA GLU A 584 -5.86 12.05 -43.18
C GLU A 584 -7.18 12.81 -43.04
N THR A 585 -8.01 12.45 -42.04
CA THR A 585 -9.34 13.02 -41.81
C THR A 585 -9.38 14.13 -40.75
N MET A 586 -8.27 14.52 -40.12
CA MET A 586 -8.21 15.65 -39.19
C MET A 586 -8.34 17.01 -39.92
N GLU A 587 -9.57 17.40 -40.27
CA GLU A 587 -9.90 18.77 -40.73
C GLU A 587 -9.66 19.83 -39.65
N GLU A 588 -9.84 19.48 -38.38
CA GLU A 588 -9.57 20.34 -37.20
C GLU A 588 -8.13 20.90 -37.19
N GLU A 589 -7.13 20.06 -37.51
CA GLU A 589 -5.72 20.48 -37.50
C GLU A 589 -5.36 21.41 -38.66
N ARG A 590 -6.10 21.36 -39.78
CA ARG A 590 -5.92 22.29 -40.92
C ARG A 590 -6.28 23.73 -40.54
N VAL A 591 -7.14 23.90 -39.53
CA VAL A 591 -7.48 25.19 -38.90
C VAL A 591 -6.61 25.45 -37.66
N GLY A 592 -6.07 24.39 -37.06
CA GLY A 592 -5.21 24.43 -35.88
C GLY A 592 -5.97 24.27 -34.56
N GLU A 593 -7.21 23.79 -34.60
CA GLU A 593 -8.01 23.50 -33.40
C GLU A 593 -7.72 22.09 -32.85
N MET A 594 -8.06 21.88 -31.57
CA MET A 594 -8.09 20.57 -30.93
C MET A 594 -9.48 19.92 -31.02
N CYS A 595 -9.52 18.59 -31.18
CA CYS A 595 -10.76 17.82 -31.03
C CYS A 595 -11.38 17.98 -29.62
N ALA A 596 -12.69 17.81 -29.50
CA ALA A 596 -13.43 18.10 -28.27
C ALA A 596 -12.98 17.23 -27.09
N GLU A 597 -12.71 15.95 -27.35
CA GLU A 597 -12.27 14.96 -26.37
C GLU A 597 -10.88 15.30 -25.81
N ARG A 598 -9.98 15.84 -26.65
CA ARG A 598 -8.64 16.30 -26.24
C ARG A 598 -8.75 17.51 -25.32
N ARG A 599 -9.60 18.48 -25.67
CA ARG A 599 -9.87 19.66 -24.82
C ARG A 599 -10.50 19.28 -23.49
N PHE A 600 -11.46 18.35 -23.49
CA PHE A 600 -12.06 17.84 -22.26
C PHE A 600 -11.01 17.18 -21.36
N LEU A 601 -10.20 16.26 -21.88
CA LEU A 601 -9.18 15.56 -21.10
C LEU A 601 -8.11 16.52 -20.53
N LEU A 602 -7.65 17.49 -21.32
CA LEU A 602 -6.73 18.52 -20.81
C LEU A 602 -7.36 19.35 -19.69
N ASN A 603 -8.63 19.75 -19.82
CA ASN A 603 -9.33 20.47 -18.76
C ASN A 603 -9.54 19.62 -17.50
N LEU A 604 -9.95 18.35 -17.65
CA LEU A 604 -10.13 17.37 -16.56
C LEU A 604 -8.83 17.18 -15.78
N PHE A 605 -7.71 16.99 -16.48
CA PHE A 605 -6.41 16.87 -15.81
C PHE A 605 -5.93 18.21 -15.25
N ALA A 606 -6.31 19.37 -15.83
CA ALA A 606 -5.97 20.68 -15.28
C ALA A 606 -6.66 20.96 -13.93
N SER A 607 -7.93 20.60 -13.79
CA SER A 607 -8.71 20.74 -12.54
C SER A 607 -8.64 19.51 -11.62
N ILE A 608 -7.66 18.61 -11.81
CA ILE A 608 -7.59 17.33 -11.07
C ILE A 608 -7.52 17.49 -9.55
N HIS A 609 -7.03 18.64 -9.06
CA HIS A 609 -6.93 18.94 -7.62
C HIS A 609 -8.18 19.64 -7.05
N ASP A 610 -9.16 19.97 -7.89
CA ASP A 610 -10.39 20.68 -7.48
C ASP A 610 -11.55 19.71 -7.14
N TYR A 611 -11.33 18.39 -7.29
CA TYR A 611 -12.26 17.32 -6.92
C TYR A 611 -12.14 16.93 -5.44
N ASP A 612 -13.22 16.42 -4.85
CA ASP A 612 -13.28 16.03 -3.43
C ASP A 612 -12.26 14.93 -3.04
N ASP A 613 -12.02 13.98 -3.95
CA ASP A 613 -11.00 12.92 -3.83
C ASP A 613 -9.58 13.40 -4.23
N LYS A 614 -9.41 14.71 -4.49
CA LYS A 614 -8.19 15.34 -5.04
C LYS A 614 -7.74 14.72 -6.37
N GLY A 615 -8.67 14.07 -7.07
CA GLY A 615 -8.51 13.42 -8.36
C GLY A 615 -8.02 11.97 -8.30
N GLU A 616 -7.91 11.33 -7.13
CA GLU A 616 -7.37 9.99 -6.98
C GLU A 616 -8.06 8.92 -7.85
N SER A 617 -9.39 8.93 -7.91
CA SER A 617 -10.18 8.05 -8.79
C SER A 617 -9.85 8.28 -10.27
N THR A 618 -9.73 9.54 -10.68
CA THR A 618 -9.35 9.92 -12.06
C THR A 618 -7.94 9.43 -12.40
N VAL A 619 -7.00 9.50 -11.46
CA VAL A 619 -5.64 8.96 -11.64
C VAL A 619 -5.68 7.43 -11.73
N ILE A 620 -6.32 6.74 -10.79
CA ILE A 620 -6.43 5.28 -10.76
C ILE A 620 -7.06 4.73 -12.05
N ARG A 621 -8.16 5.32 -12.52
CA ARG A 621 -8.81 4.90 -13.79
C ARG A 621 -7.96 5.24 -15.02
N THR A 622 -7.19 6.34 -14.98
CA THR A 622 -6.21 6.64 -16.04
C THR A 622 -5.07 5.61 -16.06
N ILE A 623 -4.57 5.16 -14.89
CA ILE A 623 -3.54 4.11 -14.81
C ILE A 623 -4.05 2.78 -15.37
N GLN A 624 -5.30 2.40 -15.07
CA GLN A 624 -5.94 1.23 -15.66
C GLN A 624 -5.93 1.30 -17.19
N PHE A 625 -6.44 2.40 -17.76
CA PHE A 625 -6.45 2.62 -19.21
C PHE A 625 -5.04 2.54 -19.81
N LEU A 626 -4.06 3.21 -19.20
CA LEU A 626 -2.66 3.20 -19.65
C LEU A 626 -2.05 1.80 -19.59
N GLY A 627 -2.34 1.00 -18.56
CA GLY A 627 -1.90 -0.38 -18.45
C GLY A 627 -2.45 -1.26 -19.58
N TRP A 628 -3.76 -1.20 -19.83
CA TRP A 628 -4.39 -1.92 -20.94
C TRP A 628 -3.92 -1.43 -22.32
N LEU A 629 -3.68 -0.13 -22.49
CA LEU A 629 -3.13 0.45 -23.71
C LEU A 629 -1.68 -0.01 -23.96
N ALA A 630 -0.85 -0.08 -22.92
CA ALA A 630 0.52 -0.59 -23.02
C ALA A 630 0.53 -2.07 -23.45
N VAL A 631 -0.32 -2.90 -22.84
CA VAL A 631 -0.53 -4.31 -23.22
C VAL A 631 -1.00 -4.44 -24.67
N ARG A 632 -1.94 -3.61 -25.13
CA ARG A 632 -2.40 -3.60 -26.54
C ARG A 632 -1.28 -3.19 -27.50
N THR A 633 -0.54 -2.14 -27.16
CA THR A 633 0.57 -1.60 -27.98
C THR A 633 1.70 -2.64 -28.13
N ALA A 634 2.05 -3.33 -27.04
CA ALA A 634 3.01 -4.43 -27.10
C ALA A 634 2.53 -5.57 -28.03
N LYS A 635 1.27 -6.02 -27.89
CA LYS A 635 0.65 -7.03 -28.77
C LYS A 635 0.67 -6.62 -30.26
N MET A 636 0.47 -5.33 -30.56
CA MET A 636 0.57 -4.78 -31.92
C MET A 636 2.01 -4.79 -32.47
N GLN A 637 3.01 -4.54 -31.61
CA GLN A 637 4.43 -4.64 -31.97
C GLN A 637 4.82 -6.08 -32.35
N HIS A 638 4.42 -7.08 -31.56
CA HIS A 638 4.61 -8.51 -31.91
C HIS A 638 3.93 -8.87 -33.24
N PHE A 639 2.71 -8.36 -33.49
CA PHE A 639 1.95 -8.65 -34.70
C PHE A 639 2.63 -8.13 -35.98
N VAL A 640 3.19 -6.91 -35.95
CA VAL A 640 3.96 -6.35 -37.07
C VAL A 640 5.27 -7.12 -37.29
N ASP A 641 5.96 -7.52 -36.23
CA ASP A 641 7.18 -8.34 -36.36
C ASP A 641 6.90 -9.76 -36.88
N ALA A 642 5.69 -10.30 -36.66
CA ALA A 642 5.29 -11.64 -37.08
C ALA A 642 4.71 -11.71 -38.52
N LYS A 643 3.94 -10.71 -38.96
CA LYS A 643 3.26 -10.76 -40.27
C LYS A 643 4.10 -10.28 -41.47
N GLU A 644 5.13 -9.46 -41.27
CA GLU A 644 5.86 -8.81 -42.37
C GLU A 644 7.36 -9.18 -42.48
N PRO A 645 7.71 -10.42 -42.85
CA PRO A 645 9.09 -10.78 -43.19
C PRO A 645 9.55 -10.29 -44.58
N GLU A 646 8.61 -9.92 -45.47
CA GLU A 646 8.88 -9.60 -46.89
C GLU A 646 8.50 -8.17 -47.33
N SER A 647 8.04 -7.29 -46.43
CA SER A 647 7.70 -5.91 -46.80
C SER A 647 8.94 -5.04 -47.04
N THR A 648 8.79 -3.93 -47.78
CA THR A 648 9.89 -3.00 -48.03
C THR A 648 10.40 -2.40 -46.71
N ASN A 649 11.67 -2.63 -46.41
CA ASN A 649 12.30 -2.51 -45.08
C ASN A 649 11.98 -1.21 -44.32
N GLY A 650 11.75 -0.09 -45.01
CA GLY A 650 11.39 1.20 -44.38
C GLY A 650 9.97 1.27 -43.82
N GLU A 651 8.98 0.62 -44.44
CA GLU A 651 7.58 0.71 -43.98
C GLU A 651 7.38 -0.03 -42.65
N ARG A 652 7.96 -1.23 -42.52
CA ARG A 652 7.96 -2.00 -41.26
C ARG A 652 8.68 -1.24 -40.13
N VAL A 653 9.79 -0.57 -40.42
CA VAL A 653 10.51 0.27 -39.45
C VAL A 653 9.65 1.45 -39.00
N ALA A 654 8.96 2.14 -39.92
CA ALA A 654 8.05 3.22 -39.57
C ALA A 654 6.87 2.74 -38.70
N LYS A 655 6.23 1.61 -39.03
CA LYS A 655 5.19 0.99 -38.19
C LYS A 655 5.70 0.70 -36.78
N ARG A 656 6.88 0.07 -36.68
CA ARG A 656 7.55 -0.26 -35.42
C ARG A 656 7.82 0.97 -34.57
N HIS A 657 8.42 2.01 -35.14
CA HIS A 657 8.76 3.25 -34.43
C HIS A 657 7.51 3.93 -33.83
N ARG A 658 6.35 3.90 -34.50
CA ARG A 658 5.09 4.45 -33.95
C ARG A 658 4.64 3.73 -32.68
N TYR A 659 4.80 2.42 -32.60
CA TYR A 659 4.42 1.65 -31.40
C TYR A 659 5.46 1.78 -30.28
N GLU A 660 6.76 1.77 -30.62
CA GLU A 660 7.83 2.03 -29.65
C GLU A 660 7.69 3.46 -29.05
N LEU A 661 7.29 4.46 -29.85
CA LEU A 661 6.92 5.81 -29.39
C LEU A 661 5.69 5.83 -28.49
N LEU A 662 4.57 5.20 -28.90
CA LEU A 662 3.34 5.18 -28.10
C LEU A 662 3.58 4.52 -26.74
N LEU A 663 4.33 3.41 -26.71
CA LEU A 663 4.68 2.71 -25.49
C LEU A 663 5.65 3.53 -24.62
N ALA A 664 6.60 4.28 -25.21
CA ALA A 664 7.47 5.19 -24.48
C ALA A 664 6.69 6.35 -23.83
N VAL A 665 5.69 6.94 -24.52
CA VAL A 665 4.81 7.97 -23.94
C VAL A 665 4.00 7.40 -22.76
N VAL A 666 3.42 6.20 -22.92
CA VAL A 666 2.66 5.55 -21.83
C VAL A 666 3.55 5.24 -20.63
N LEU A 667 4.75 4.67 -20.87
CA LEU A 667 5.74 4.42 -19.82
C LEU A 667 6.20 5.71 -19.13
N HIS A 668 6.36 6.82 -19.84
CA HIS A 668 6.76 8.12 -19.27
C HIS A 668 5.73 8.66 -18.27
N VAL A 669 4.44 8.45 -18.53
CA VAL A 669 3.38 8.78 -17.57
C VAL A 669 3.37 7.80 -16.39
N LEU A 670 3.48 6.49 -16.64
CA LEU A 670 3.49 5.47 -15.60
C LEU A 670 4.70 5.60 -14.66
N GLU A 671 5.90 5.85 -15.19
CA GLU A 671 7.13 6.07 -14.42
C GLU A 671 7.01 7.29 -13.50
N SER A 672 6.31 8.35 -13.92
CA SER A 672 6.14 9.58 -13.13
C SER A 672 5.39 9.36 -11.80
N LEU A 673 4.49 8.37 -11.75
CA LEU A 673 3.72 8.00 -10.57
C LEU A 673 4.58 7.30 -9.50
N SER A 674 5.76 6.78 -9.87
CA SER A 674 6.68 6.09 -8.96
C SER A 674 7.12 6.95 -7.78
N ILE A 675 7.09 8.28 -7.93
CA ILE A 675 7.52 9.27 -6.92
C ILE A 675 6.44 9.51 -5.84
N ILE A 676 5.17 9.21 -6.15
CA ILE A 676 4.01 9.58 -5.32
C ILE A 676 3.89 8.64 -4.11
N GLU A 677 3.45 9.17 -2.97
CA GLU A 677 3.41 8.45 -1.68
C GLU A 677 2.01 7.86 -1.35
N ASN A 678 1.01 8.05 -2.22
CA ASN A 678 -0.28 7.36 -2.14
C ASN A 678 -0.14 5.87 -2.51
N HIS A 679 -0.52 4.99 -1.58
CA HIS A 679 -0.38 3.53 -1.74
C HIS A 679 -1.30 2.91 -2.81
N ALA A 680 -2.59 3.30 -2.87
CA ALA A 680 -3.54 2.71 -3.83
C ALA A 680 -3.14 3.01 -5.28
N THR A 681 -2.73 4.25 -5.56
CA THR A 681 -2.15 4.69 -6.83
C THR A 681 -0.90 3.87 -7.17
N TRP A 682 -0.02 3.65 -6.20
CA TRP A 682 1.24 2.93 -6.38
C TRP A 682 1.00 1.44 -6.72
N ASP A 683 0.11 0.75 -6.02
CA ASP A 683 -0.20 -0.66 -6.29
C ASP A 683 -0.85 -0.87 -7.66
N VAL A 684 -1.78 0.01 -8.07
CA VAL A 684 -2.41 -0.05 -9.40
C VAL A 684 -1.37 0.21 -10.50
N MET A 685 -0.45 1.17 -10.31
CA MET A 685 0.65 1.44 -11.25
C MET A 685 1.63 0.26 -11.36
N VAL A 686 2.04 -0.31 -10.23
CA VAL A 686 2.94 -1.48 -10.22
C VAL A 686 2.27 -2.69 -10.85
N ASN A 687 0.97 -2.90 -10.65
CA ASN A 687 0.24 -3.98 -11.31
C ASN A 687 0.05 -3.73 -12.82
N ALA A 688 -0.15 -2.50 -13.27
CA ALA A 688 -0.12 -2.16 -14.69
C ALA A 688 1.25 -2.45 -15.35
N LEU A 689 2.36 -2.12 -14.69
CA LEU A 689 3.71 -2.48 -15.15
C LEU A 689 3.93 -4.00 -15.16
N LYS A 690 3.38 -4.76 -14.19
CA LYS A 690 3.41 -6.23 -14.19
C LYS A 690 2.63 -6.83 -15.37
N MET A 691 1.46 -6.27 -15.76
CA MET A 691 0.74 -6.71 -16.97
C MET A 691 1.57 -6.49 -18.24
N LEU A 692 2.23 -5.33 -18.34
CA LEU A 692 3.06 -4.96 -19.48
C LEU A 692 4.26 -5.91 -19.63
N ILE A 693 4.98 -6.22 -18.55
CA ILE A 693 6.13 -7.15 -18.60
C ILE A 693 5.72 -8.51 -19.17
N LEU A 694 4.56 -9.05 -18.78
CA LEU A 694 4.01 -10.31 -19.32
C LEU A 694 3.61 -10.23 -20.80
N SER A 695 3.61 -9.05 -21.40
CA SER A 695 3.17 -8.78 -22.78
C SER A 695 4.30 -8.38 -23.73
N LEU A 696 5.56 -8.27 -23.25
CA LEU A 696 6.72 -7.83 -24.04
C LEU A 696 7.60 -9.01 -24.50
N THR A 697 8.47 -8.80 -25.48
CA THR A 697 9.60 -9.73 -25.75
C THR A 697 10.71 -9.53 -24.72
N ASP A 698 11.58 -10.52 -24.52
CA ASP A 698 12.82 -10.37 -23.73
C ASP A 698 13.62 -9.14 -24.18
N VAL A 699 13.70 -8.90 -25.49
CA VAL A 699 14.42 -7.76 -26.09
C VAL A 699 13.78 -6.43 -25.69
N ASP A 700 12.45 -6.34 -25.67
CA ASP A 700 11.74 -5.13 -25.30
C ASP A 700 11.71 -4.93 -23.77
N VAL A 701 11.67 -6.00 -22.97
CA VAL A 701 11.91 -5.95 -21.52
C VAL A 701 13.30 -5.38 -21.23
N ILE A 702 14.34 -5.88 -21.90
CA ILE A 702 15.71 -5.34 -21.80
C ILE A 702 15.73 -3.86 -22.21
N LYS A 703 15.20 -3.49 -23.40
CA LYS A 703 15.22 -2.11 -23.92
C LYS A 703 14.48 -1.11 -23.01
N LEU A 704 13.35 -1.50 -22.43
CA LEU A 704 12.42 -0.59 -21.75
C LEU A 704 12.62 -0.56 -20.24
N LEU A 705 12.61 -1.72 -19.58
CA LEU A 705 12.57 -1.81 -18.11
C LEU A 705 13.96 -1.63 -17.48
N VAL A 706 15.04 -2.08 -18.13
CA VAL A 706 16.39 -1.99 -17.55
C VAL A 706 16.87 -0.53 -17.37
N PRO A 707 16.69 0.40 -18.33
CA PRO A 707 16.98 1.82 -18.11
C PRO A 707 16.05 2.45 -17.05
N MET A 708 14.78 2.06 -17.01
CA MET A 708 13.82 2.53 -16.00
C MET A 708 14.28 2.12 -14.59
N PHE A 709 14.76 0.89 -14.41
CA PHE A 709 15.34 0.42 -13.15
C PHE A 709 16.62 1.20 -12.80
N ALA A 710 17.49 1.43 -13.78
CA ALA A 710 18.72 2.19 -13.58
C ALA A 710 18.45 3.66 -13.15
N ARG A 711 17.39 4.30 -13.66
CA ARG A 711 16.90 5.61 -13.20
C ARG A 711 16.27 5.55 -11.81
N LEU A 712 15.26 4.72 -11.63
CA LEU A 712 14.46 4.68 -10.40
C LEU A 712 15.29 4.23 -9.18
N SER A 713 16.29 3.36 -9.38
CA SER A 713 17.15 2.85 -8.31
C SER A 713 18.06 3.89 -7.64
N ILE A 714 18.33 5.02 -8.31
CA ILE A 714 19.13 6.13 -7.77
C ILE A 714 18.27 7.33 -7.34
N SER A 715 16.96 7.28 -7.51
CA SER A 715 16.04 8.38 -7.19
C SER A 715 16.14 8.82 -5.73
N SER A 716 15.98 10.12 -5.49
CA SER A 716 15.92 10.67 -4.13
C SER A 716 14.64 10.30 -3.39
N SER A 717 13.56 9.92 -4.09
CA SER A 717 12.34 9.38 -3.46
C SER A 717 12.50 7.91 -3.05
N PRO A 718 12.11 7.50 -1.82
CA PRO A 718 12.03 6.10 -1.43
C PRO A 718 11.01 5.29 -2.25
N THR A 719 9.82 5.84 -2.53
CA THR A 719 8.77 5.12 -3.29
C THR A 719 9.21 4.75 -4.70
N ALA A 720 9.97 5.66 -5.33
CA ALA A 720 10.55 5.42 -6.65
C ALA A 720 11.57 4.28 -6.63
N ARG A 721 12.39 4.19 -5.57
CA ARG A 721 13.37 3.10 -5.38
C ARG A 721 12.71 1.75 -5.08
N ILE A 722 11.47 1.71 -4.59
CA ILE A 722 10.74 0.44 -4.33
C ILE A 722 10.22 -0.19 -5.64
N VAL A 723 9.83 0.61 -6.65
CA VAL A 723 9.29 0.10 -7.93
C VAL A 723 10.21 -0.93 -8.63
N PRO A 724 11.50 -0.68 -8.89
CA PRO A 724 12.37 -1.67 -9.52
C PRO A 724 12.56 -2.93 -8.67
N VAL A 725 12.45 -2.84 -7.33
CA VAL A 725 12.49 -4.02 -6.44
C VAL A 725 11.22 -4.87 -6.62
N ALA A 726 10.05 -4.24 -6.61
CA ALA A 726 8.74 -4.90 -6.75
C ALA A 726 8.47 -5.51 -8.14
N LEU A 727 9.31 -5.19 -9.12
CA LEU A 727 9.28 -5.73 -10.48
C LEU A 727 10.47 -6.67 -10.78
N LEU A 728 11.47 -6.78 -9.90
CA LEU A 728 12.73 -7.46 -10.20
C LEU A 728 12.56 -8.95 -10.48
N SER A 729 11.75 -9.67 -9.70
CA SER A 729 11.51 -11.10 -9.92
C SER A 729 10.86 -11.41 -11.28
N MET A 730 10.16 -10.44 -11.89
CA MET A 730 9.60 -10.57 -13.23
C MET A 730 10.58 -10.16 -14.33
N VAL A 731 11.48 -9.21 -14.09
CA VAL A 731 12.48 -8.76 -15.09
C VAL A 731 13.75 -9.66 -15.12
N TYR A 732 14.13 -10.24 -13.98
CA TYR A 732 15.38 -11.01 -13.83
C TYR A 732 15.54 -12.22 -14.78
N PRO A 733 14.49 -12.98 -15.14
CA PRO A 733 14.61 -14.08 -16.11
C PRO A 733 15.02 -13.59 -17.52
N HIS A 734 14.43 -12.48 -17.98
CA HIS A 734 14.57 -11.96 -19.35
C HIS A 734 15.94 -11.31 -19.63
N VAL A 735 16.69 -10.91 -18.60
CA VAL A 735 18.03 -10.32 -18.76
C VAL A 735 19.13 -11.37 -18.75
N GLY A 736 20.30 -11.05 -19.29
CA GLY A 736 21.49 -11.90 -19.29
C GLY A 736 22.80 -11.13 -19.05
N GLY A 737 23.92 -11.83 -19.06
CA GLY A 737 25.27 -11.23 -19.01
C GLY A 737 25.50 -10.25 -17.86
N ASP A 738 26.22 -9.18 -18.15
CA ASP A 738 26.52 -8.08 -17.22
C ASP A 738 25.27 -7.42 -16.63
N VAL A 739 24.14 -7.37 -17.35
CA VAL A 739 22.89 -6.78 -16.83
C VAL A 739 22.40 -7.51 -15.57
N ARG A 740 22.56 -8.84 -15.50
CA ARG A 740 22.29 -9.57 -14.24
C ARG A 740 23.22 -9.10 -13.12
N VAL A 741 24.50 -8.88 -13.40
CA VAL A 741 25.47 -8.39 -12.40
C VAL A 741 25.09 -7.00 -11.90
N GLN A 742 24.73 -6.09 -12.80
CA GLN A 742 24.26 -4.73 -12.44
C GLN A 742 22.97 -4.77 -11.60
N LEU A 743 21.98 -5.60 -11.95
CA LEU A 743 20.75 -5.74 -11.16
C LEU A 743 21.00 -6.36 -9.78
N ARG A 744 21.95 -7.29 -9.65
CA ARG A 744 22.37 -7.82 -8.35
C ARG A 744 23.08 -6.75 -7.52
N GLY A 745 23.98 -5.96 -8.12
CA GLY A 745 24.62 -4.81 -7.47
C GLY A 745 23.64 -3.70 -7.06
N MET A 746 22.63 -3.42 -7.90
CA MET A 746 21.51 -2.53 -7.58
C MET A 746 20.79 -2.98 -6.32
N LEU A 747 20.37 -4.25 -6.26
CA LEU A 747 19.66 -4.80 -5.10
C LEU A 747 20.57 -4.91 -3.86
N ASP A 748 21.86 -5.23 -4.01
CA ASP A 748 22.81 -5.25 -2.90
C ASP A 748 22.98 -3.85 -2.26
N ARG A 749 22.87 -2.77 -3.05
CA ARG A 749 22.81 -1.39 -2.56
C ARG A 749 21.47 -1.06 -1.88
N MET A 750 20.34 -1.43 -2.47
CA MET A 750 19.00 -1.25 -1.87
C MET A 750 18.80 -2.05 -0.57
N CYS A 751 19.54 -3.14 -0.39
CA CYS A 751 19.58 -3.90 0.85
C CYS A 751 20.36 -3.17 1.98
N ASN A 752 21.06 -2.07 1.64
CA ASN A 752 21.77 -1.18 2.57
C ASN A 752 21.28 0.28 2.42
N ASP A 753 20.03 0.46 1.99
CA ASP A 753 19.43 1.77 1.69
C ASP A 753 19.27 2.66 2.94
N ASP A 754 19.28 3.98 2.77
CA ASP A 754 19.06 4.92 3.87
C ASP A 754 17.63 4.85 4.43
N ASN A 755 16.63 4.56 3.58
CA ASN A 755 15.25 4.42 4.01
C ASN A 755 14.88 2.94 4.29
N PRO A 756 14.36 2.61 5.48
CA PRO A 756 14.05 1.22 5.83
C PRO A 756 12.89 0.62 5.03
N LEU A 757 11.99 1.41 4.44
CA LEU A 757 10.91 0.90 3.59
C LEU A 757 11.45 0.30 2.29
N VAL A 758 12.58 0.82 1.78
CA VAL A 758 13.31 0.22 0.65
C VAL A 758 13.94 -1.10 1.06
N ARG A 759 14.60 -1.16 2.22
CA ARG A 759 15.20 -2.42 2.75
C ARG A 759 14.14 -3.49 3.05
N ARG A 760 12.98 -3.09 3.58
CA ARG A 760 11.78 -3.92 3.75
C ARG A 760 11.29 -4.47 2.40
N ALA A 761 11.20 -3.65 1.37
CA ALA A 761 10.79 -4.08 0.04
C ALA A 761 11.77 -5.10 -0.59
N VAL A 762 13.08 -4.90 -0.42
CA VAL A 762 14.09 -5.90 -0.83
C VAL A 762 13.83 -7.22 -0.12
N THR A 763 13.55 -7.17 1.18
CA THR A 763 13.27 -8.34 2.02
C THR A 763 12.03 -9.11 1.56
N SER A 764 10.95 -8.42 1.15
CA SER A 764 9.73 -9.08 0.67
C SER A 764 9.87 -9.84 -0.65
N VAL A 765 10.86 -9.52 -1.51
CA VAL A 765 11.02 -10.17 -2.83
C VAL A 765 12.08 -11.27 -2.88
N ILE A 766 12.77 -11.58 -1.76
CA ILE A 766 13.88 -12.55 -1.74
C ILE A 766 13.44 -13.95 -2.21
N GLY A 767 12.26 -14.40 -1.78
CA GLY A 767 11.69 -15.71 -2.17
C GLY A 767 11.34 -15.78 -3.66
N ASP A 768 10.66 -14.77 -4.19
CA ASP A 768 10.30 -14.67 -5.61
C ASP A 768 11.54 -14.56 -6.50
N LEU A 769 12.56 -13.82 -6.05
CA LEU A 769 13.82 -13.66 -6.77
C LEU A 769 14.64 -14.96 -6.80
N ALA A 770 14.57 -15.77 -5.74
CA ALA A 770 15.13 -17.12 -5.77
C ALA A 770 14.43 -17.98 -6.82
N ALA A 771 13.10 -17.96 -6.87
CA ALA A 771 12.33 -18.69 -7.89
C ALA A 771 12.66 -18.22 -9.32
N ALA A 772 12.80 -16.91 -9.54
CA ALA A 772 13.10 -16.30 -10.84
C ALA A 772 14.54 -16.53 -11.33
N GLY A 773 15.53 -16.58 -10.42
CA GLY A 773 16.95 -16.78 -10.77
C GLY A 773 17.42 -18.23 -10.80
N GLY A 774 16.58 -19.17 -10.37
CA GLY A 774 16.91 -20.60 -10.31
C GLY A 774 18.07 -20.92 -9.36
N SER A 775 18.67 -22.10 -9.53
CA SER A 775 19.72 -22.57 -8.60
C SER A 775 21.04 -21.80 -8.66
N SER A 776 21.17 -20.88 -9.62
CA SER A 776 22.30 -19.95 -9.75
C SER A 776 22.32 -18.84 -8.69
N VAL A 777 21.16 -18.41 -8.19
CA VAL A 777 21.07 -17.28 -7.23
C VAL A 777 20.88 -17.72 -5.77
N ALA A 778 20.66 -19.01 -5.51
CA ALA A 778 20.28 -19.54 -4.20
C ALA A 778 21.20 -19.09 -3.03
N ALA A 779 22.52 -19.11 -3.25
CA ALA A 779 23.48 -18.68 -2.22
C ALA A 779 23.50 -17.14 -2.02
N TRP A 780 23.13 -16.35 -3.04
CA TRP A 780 23.02 -14.90 -2.93
C TRP A 780 21.73 -14.48 -2.23
N THR A 781 20.59 -15.15 -2.50
CA THR A 781 19.32 -14.85 -1.83
C THR A 781 19.35 -15.17 -0.34
N VAL A 782 20.07 -16.22 0.09
CA VAL A 782 20.35 -16.46 1.53
C VAL A 782 21.20 -15.33 2.14
N GLN A 783 22.17 -14.77 1.40
CA GLN A 783 22.97 -13.63 1.87
C GLN A 783 22.22 -12.29 1.85
N LEU A 784 21.16 -12.14 1.06
CA LEU A 784 20.23 -11.01 1.18
C LEU A 784 19.44 -11.15 2.49
N LEU A 785 18.89 -12.34 2.76
CA LEU A 785 18.15 -12.62 3.98
C LEU A 785 19.00 -12.43 5.25
N GLU A 786 20.27 -12.82 5.21
CA GLU A 786 21.24 -12.62 6.30
C GLU A 786 21.40 -11.13 6.65
N LYS A 787 21.38 -10.23 5.66
CA LYS A 787 21.41 -8.77 5.89
C LYS A 787 20.09 -8.27 6.48
N SER A 788 18.95 -8.71 5.93
CA SER A 788 17.62 -8.35 6.43
C SER A 788 17.37 -8.85 7.86
N THR A 789 17.99 -9.96 8.24
CA THR A 789 18.00 -10.50 9.61
C THR A 789 18.82 -9.61 10.54
N ALA A 790 19.96 -9.10 10.08
CA ALA A 790 20.85 -8.23 10.84
C ALA A 790 20.52 -6.72 10.70
N ASP A 791 19.33 -6.36 10.18
CA ASP A 791 18.96 -4.97 9.95
C ASP A 791 18.77 -4.21 11.27
N SER A 792 19.20 -2.95 11.33
CA SER A 792 19.04 -2.11 12.51
C SER A 792 17.57 -1.81 12.85
N HIS A 793 16.68 -1.81 11.86
CA HIS A 793 15.27 -1.50 12.05
C HIS A 793 14.40 -2.76 12.02
N ASP A 794 13.56 -2.92 13.04
CA ASP A 794 12.79 -4.13 13.29
C ASP A 794 11.70 -4.38 12.24
N ILE A 795 11.10 -3.35 11.62
CA ILE A 795 10.19 -3.53 10.47
C ILE A 795 10.83 -4.34 9.32
N VAL A 796 12.15 -4.30 9.15
CA VAL A 796 12.85 -5.13 8.15
C VAL A 796 13.03 -6.55 8.68
N ARG A 797 13.39 -6.71 9.96
CA ARG A 797 13.56 -8.03 10.61
C ARG A 797 12.25 -8.81 10.72
N ILE A 798 11.12 -8.16 11.01
CA ILE A 798 9.76 -8.74 10.99
C ILE A 798 9.45 -9.33 9.61
N PHE A 799 9.76 -8.59 8.53
CA PHE A 799 9.60 -9.09 7.17
C PHE A 799 10.61 -10.20 6.81
N ALA A 800 11.80 -10.21 7.44
CA ALA A 800 12.79 -11.26 7.27
C ALA A 800 12.32 -12.61 7.85
N VAL A 801 11.51 -12.63 8.91
CA VAL A 801 10.88 -13.87 9.43
C VAL A 801 10.08 -14.57 8.32
N LYS A 802 9.15 -13.85 7.66
CA LYS A 802 8.36 -14.38 6.53
C LYS A 802 9.24 -14.68 5.31
N GLY A 803 10.19 -13.78 5.01
CA GLY A 803 11.16 -13.96 3.93
C GLY A 803 11.98 -15.24 4.06
N CYS A 804 12.34 -15.64 5.28
CA CYS A 804 13.06 -16.88 5.58
C CYS A 804 12.22 -18.12 5.25
N ILE A 805 10.94 -18.13 5.61
CA ILE A 805 10.01 -19.25 5.36
C ILE A 805 9.75 -19.39 3.85
N THR A 806 9.47 -18.29 3.15
CA THR A 806 9.26 -18.29 1.69
C THR A 806 10.53 -18.71 0.96
N LEU A 807 11.71 -18.20 1.36
CA LEU A 807 12.98 -18.60 0.77
C LEU A 807 13.28 -20.09 1.02
N ALA A 808 13.10 -20.59 2.25
CA ALA A 808 13.37 -21.99 2.59
C ALA A 808 12.48 -22.95 1.79
N THR A 809 11.19 -22.60 1.63
CA THR A 809 10.22 -23.35 0.82
C THR A 809 10.60 -23.34 -0.66
N THR A 810 10.93 -22.16 -1.20
CA THR A 810 11.37 -22.02 -2.60
C THR A 810 12.65 -22.79 -2.86
N LEU A 811 13.67 -22.69 -1.99
CA LEU A 811 14.95 -23.39 -2.15
C LEU A 811 14.80 -24.91 -2.17
N ARG A 812 13.93 -25.47 -1.30
CA ARG A 812 13.58 -26.89 -1.28
C ARG A 812 13.03 -27.34 -2.62
N ARG A 813 11.97 -26.67 -3.09
CA ARG A 813 11.33 -26.98 -4.37
C ARG A 813 12.32 -26.87 -5.54
N LEU A 814 12.95 -25.70 -5.65
CA LEU A 814 13.85 -25.32 -6.73
C LEU A 814 15.10 -26.20 -6.86
N LEU A 815 15.68 -26.67 -5.74
CA LEU A 815 16.85 -27.56 -5.81
C LEU A 815 16.46 -29.01 -6.11
N LEU A 816 15.33 -29.50 -5.59
CA LEU A 816 14.87 -30.87 -5.86
C LEU A 816 14.30 -31.04 -7.28
N GLU A 817 13.81 -29.95 -7.89
CA GLU A 817 13.35 -29.91 -9.30
C GLU A 817 14.48 -29.62 -10.33
N ASP A 818 15.71 -29.34 -9.88
CA ASP A 818 16.84 -28.95 -10.76
C ASP A 818 17.44 -30.15 -11.52
N GLN A 819 16.93 -30.40 -12.72
CA GLN A 819 17.39 -31.47 -13.63
C GLN A 819 18.89 -31.46 -13.95
N ASN A 820 19.62 -30.37 -13.66
CA ASN A 820 21.05 -30.25 -13.91
C ASN A 820 21.92 -30.85 -12.79
N LYS A 821 21.31 -31.29 -11.68
CA LYS A 821 22.01 -31.83 -10.50
C LYS A 821 21.53 -33.24 -10.19
N SER A 822 22.40 -34.09 -9.64
CA SER A 822 21.90 -35.31 -9.02
C SER A 822 21.12 -34.97 -7.75
N GLN A 823 20.08 -35.74 -7.43
CA GLN A 823 19.26 -35.55 -6.22
C GLN A 823 20.13 -35.41 -4.95
N LYS A 824 21.19 -36.21 -4.84
CA LYS A 824 22.13 -36.18 -3.71
C LYS A 824 22.91 -34.87 -3.61
N GLU A 825 23.29 -34.26 -4.73
CA GLU A 825 23.96 -32.95 -4.77
C GLU A 825 22.96 -31.82 -4.45
N ALA A 826 21.71 -31.94 -4.89
CA ALA A 826 20.64 -31.03 -4.52
C ALA A 826 20.34 -31.07 -3.02
N GLU A 827 20.16 -32.25 -2.44
CA GLU A 827 19.99 -32.47 -0.99
C GLU A 827 21.17 -31.93 -0.18
N GLN A 828 22.42 -32.23 -0.59
CA GLN A 828 23.61 -31.71 0.07
C GLN A 828 23.70 -30.17 -0.02
N THR A 829 23.33 -29.58 -1.16
CA THR A 829 23.30 -28.12 -1.34
C THR A 829 22.23 -27.48 -0.45
N LEU A 830 21.02 -28.04 -0.44
CA LEU A 830 19.89 -27.56 0.37
C LEU A 830 20.23 -27.59 1.86
N ARG A 831 20.81 -28.70 2.34
CA ARG A 831 21.26 -28.87 3.72
C ARG A 831 22.30 -27.83 4.13
N LEU A 832 23.26 -27.50 3.26
CA LEU A 832 24.26 -26.46 3.52
C LEU A 832 23.62 -25.06 3.64
N LEU A 833 22.68 -24.71 2.74
CA LEU A 833 21.95 -23.44 2.81
C LEU A 833 21.08 -23.37 4.07
N TYR A 834 20.38 -24.44 4.43
CA TYR A 834 19.61 -24.51 5.67
C TYR A 834 20.49 -24.42 6.93
N CYS A 835 21.69 -25.01 6.93
CA CYS A 835 22.66 -24.80 8.02
C CYS A 835 23.15 -23.34 8.14
N GLN A 836 23.10 -22.53 7.08
CA GLN A 836 23.32 -21.08 7.15
C GLN A 836 22.06 -20.31 7.61
N MET A 837 20.86 -20.77 7.23
CA MET A 837 19.60 -20.10 7.57
C MET A 837 19.09 -20.38 9.00
N VAL A 838 19.35 -21.55 9.58
CA VAL A 838 18.89 -21.88 10.96
C VAL A 838 19.37 -20.85 11.99
N PRO A 839 20.66 -20.45 12.05
CA PRO A 839 21.11 -19.38 12.93
C PRO A 839 20.35 -18.05 12.80
N MET A 840 19.77 -17.75 11.63
CA MET A 840 18.91 -16.57 11.44
C MET A 840 17.60 -16.71 12.22
N VAL A 841 17.02 -17.91 12.23
CA VAL A 841 15.81 -18.21 13.03
C VAL A 841 16.12 -18.10 14.52
N ASN A 842 17.27 -18.64 14.97
CA ASN A 842 17.72 -18.45 16.35
C ASN A 842 17.72 -16.96 16.73
N THR A 843 18.29 -16.08 15.89
CA THR A 843 18.30 -14.63 16.18
C THR A 843 16.92 -13.99 16.21
N TYR A 844 15.94 -14.45 15.41
CA TYR A 844 14.57 -13.93 15.50
C TYR A 844 13.88 -14.32 16.83
N THR A 845 14.12 -15.53 17.32
CA THR A 845 13.51 -16.02 18.58
C THR A 845 14.04 -15.31 19.82
N SER A 846 15.23 -14.72 19.74
CA SER A 846 15.85 -13.91 20.81
C SER A 846 16.04 -12.44 20.42
N ASP A 847 15.21 -11.91 19.51
CA ASP A 847 15.33 -10.54 19.02
C ASP A 847 14.99 -9.50 20.11
N SER A 848 15.66 -8.35 20.08
CA SER A 848 15.41 -7.25 21.03
C SER A 848 14.01 -6.65 20.86
N SER A 849 13.47 -6.60 19.62
CA SER A 849 12.10 -6.18 19.36
C SER A 849 11.13 -7.34 19.60
N TRP A 850 10.22 -7.15 20.55
CA TRP A 850 9.17 -8.12 20.85
C TRP A 850 8.25 -8.41 19.65
N GLN A 851 8.15 -7.49 18.68
CA GLN A 851 7.37 -7.68 17.46
C GLN A 851 8.01 -8.73 16.53
N VAL A 852 9.35 -8.80 16.46
CA VAL A 852 10.07 -9.85 15.72
C VAL A 852 9.86 -11.20 16.40
N ARG A 853 9.95 -11.24 17.74
CA ARG A 853 9.66 -12.46 18.52
C ARG A 853 8.20 -12.91 18.38
N LEU A 854 7.24 -11.98 18.40
CA LEU A 854 5.81 -12.26 18.16
C LEU A 854 5.57 -12.89 16.79
N GLU A 855 6.11 -12.29 15.72
CA GLU A 855 5.95 -12.83 14.37
C GLU A 855 6.62 -14.19 14.22
N THR A 856 7.73 -14.41 14.93
CA THR A 856 8.41 -15.72 14.97
C THR A 856 7.57 -16.76 15.70
N ALA A 857 7.01 -16.45 16.87
CA ALA A 857 6.13 -17.35 17.62
C ALA A 857 4.92 -17.79 16.79
N ARG A 858 4.27 -16.85 16.09
CA ARG A 858 3.16 -17.11 15.15
C ARG A 858 3.55 -18.03 13.98
N THR A 859 4.81 -18.04 13.57
CA THR A 859 5.27 -18.68 12.33
C THR A 859 6.17 -19.92 12.51
N LEU A 860 6.51 -20.30 13.75
CA LEU A 860 7.21 -21.56 14.05
C LEU A 860 6.57 -22.82 13.41
N PRO A 861 5.23 -22.98 13.34
CA PRO A 861 4.60 -24.07 12.60
C PRO A 861 4.89 -24.06 11.09
N ALA A 862 5.13 -22.89 10.49
CA ALA A 862 5.49 -22.73 9.09
C ALA A 862 7.00 -22.94 8.85
N PHE A 863 7.86 -22.54 9.80
CA PHE A 863 9.29 -22.92 9.80
C PHE A 863 9.46 -24.44 9.76
N CYS A 864 8.71 -25.18 10.60
CA CYS A 864 8.71 -26.65 10.60
C CYS A 864 8.36 -27.21 9.21
N ARG A 865 7.26 -26.74 8.60
CA ARG A 865 6.81 -27.23 7.27
C ARG A 865 7.79 -26.86 6.15
N ALA A 866 8.42 -25.67 6.19
CA ALA A 866 9.36 -25.22 5.16
C ALA A 866 10.72 -25.96 5.19
N PHE A 867 11.34 -26.03 6.38
CA PHE A 867 12.64 -26.69 6.56
C PHE A 867 12.51 -28.22 6.66
N GLY A 868 11.37 -28.74 7.12
CA GLY A 868 11.04 -30.17 7.17
C GLY A 868 11.62 -30.93 8.37
N ALA A 869 11.37 -32.25 8.36
CA ALA A 869 11.61 -33.15 9.49
C ALA A 869 13.00 -33.03 10.14
N GLU A 870 14.08 -32.95 9.35
CA GLU A 870 15.47 -32.88 9.84
C GLU A 870 15.76 -31.72 10.81
N TYR A 871 14.96 -30.65 10.74
CA TYR A 871 15.12 -29.42 11.53
C TYR A 871 13.99 -29.23 12.56
N THR A 872 13.05 -30.16 12.61
CA THR A 872 11.82 -30.04 13.41
C THR A 872 12.05 -30.21 14.92
N ASP A 873 13.19 -30.77 15.35
CA ASP A 873 13.61 -30.70 16.77
C ASP A 873 13.99 -29.27 17.15
N ILE A 874 14.81 -28.62 16.33
CA ILE A 874 15.33 -27.27 16.57
C ILE A 874 14.19 -26.24 16.70
N PHE A 875 13.14 -26.31 15.88
CA PHE A 875 12.01 -25.37 16.00
C PHE A 875 11.07 -25.69 17.16
N VAL A 876 11.03 -26.93 17.64
CA VAL A 876 10.32 -27.29 18.87
C VAL A 876 11.09 -26.77 20.10
N ASP A 877 12.42 -26.88 20.13
CA ASP A 877 13.24 -26.29 21.20
C ASP A 877 13.07 -24.75 21.25
N HIS A 878 13.01 -24.08 20.11
CA HIS A 878 12.70 -22.66 20.03
C HIS A 878 11.29 -22.34 20.55
N PHE A 879 10.26 -23.11 20.18
CA PHE A 879 8.91 -22.95 20.73
C PHE A 879 8.90 -23.07 22.26
N VAL A 880 9.54 -24.12 22.80
CA VAL A 880 9.66 -24.36 24.25
C VAL A 880 10.35 -23.18 24.95
N SER A 881 11.35 -22.56 24.33
CA SER A 881 11.99 -21.35 24.86
C SER A 881 11.08 -20.12 24.82
N MET A 882 10.29 -19.94 23.76
CA MET A 882 9.44 -18.75 23.56
C MET A 882 8.13 -18.79 24.38
N VAL A 883 7.70 -19.97 24.82
CA VAL A 883 6.66 -20.10 25.86
C VAL A 883 7.02 -19.32 27.13
N GLY A 884 8.31 -19.14 27.44
CA GLY A 884 8.80 -18.36 28.58
C GLY A 884 9.02 -16.86 28.33
N ASP A 885 8.56 -16.29 27.21
CA ASP A 885 8.85 -14.90 26.84
C ASP A 885 8.28 -13.87 27.85
N PRO A 886 9.00 -12.81 28.24
CA PRO A 886 8.45 -11.77 29.12
C PRO A 886 7.21 -11.06 28.55
N THR A 887 7.08 -10.95 27.22
CA THR A 887 5.99 -10.22 26.56
C THR A 887 4.73 -11.08 26.42
N VAL A 888 3.58 -10.54 26.86
CA VAL A 888 2.28 -11.25 26.91
C VAL A 888 1.80 -11.69 25.54
N GLU A 889 1.99 -10.85 24.52
CA GLU A 889 1.61 -11.10 23.13
C GLU A 889 2.35 -12.30 22.56
N VAL A 890 3.63 -12.46 22.90
CA VAL A 890 4.47 -13.56 22.44
C VAL A 890 4.02 -14.87 23.11
N ARG A 891 3.73 -14.85 24.42
CA ARG A 891 3.19 -16.03 25.12
C ARG A 891 1.78 -16.40 24.65
N ARG A 892 0.92 -15.42 24.34
CA ARG A 892 -0.41 -15.62 23.71
C ARG A 892 -0.25 -16.31 22.34
N ALA A 893 0.67 -15.84 21.51
CA ALA A 893 0.97 -16.47 20.22
C ALA A 893 1.57 -17.88 20.37
N CYS A 894 2.32 -18.16 21.44
CA CYS A 894 2.78 -19.53 21.73
C CYS A 894 1.63 -20.44 22.21
N ALA A 895 0.71 -19.92 23.03
CA ALA A 895 -0.48 -20.65 23.47
C ALA A 895 -1.35 -21.09 22.27
N GLU A 896 -1.68 -20.14 21.40
CA GLU A 896 -2.39 -20.37 20.12
C GLU A 896 -1.58 -21.30 19.18
N GLY A 897 -0.29 -21.01 19.04
CA GLY A 897 0.63 -21.73 18.15
C GLY A 897 0.93 -23.18 18.55
N SER A 898 0.67 -23.59 19.80
CA SER A 898 0.90 -24.96 20.28
C SER A 898 0.17 -25.99 19.41
N PHE A 899 -1.17 -25.87 19.28
CA PHE A 899 -1.99 -26.71 18.41
C PHE A 899 -1.48 -26.72 16.96
N LEU A 900 -1.17 -25.55 16.40
CA LEU A 900 -0.70 -25.41 15.00
C LEU A 900 0.68 -26.05 14.79
N LEU A 901 1.53 -26.06 15.81
CA LEU A 901 2.82 -26.75 15.81
C LEU A 901 2.62 -28.27 15.84
N GLY A 902 1.73 -28.79 16.70
CA GLY A 902 1.34 -30.19 16.71
C GLY A 902 0.77 -30.66 15.37
N GLU A 903 -0.02 -29.79 14.72
CA GLU A 903 -0.49 -30.01 13.37
C GLU A 903 0.66 -30.08 12.34
N ALA A 904 1.63 -29.16 12.42
CA ALA A 904 2.81 -29.20 11.56
C ALA A 904 3.62 -30.50 11.74
N LEU A 905 3.77 -31.00 12.98
CA LEU A 905 4.42 -32.29 13.26
C LEU A 905 3.68 -33.45 12.57
N ARG A 906 2.34 -33.48 12.68
CA ARG A 906 1.47 -34.48 12.03
C ARG A 906 1.62 -34.44 10.51
N ASP A 907 1.53 -33.27 9.90
CA ASP A 907 1.57 -33.11 8.44
C ASP A 907 2.91 -33.59 7.85
N ILE A 908 4.02 -33.24 8.50
CA ILE A 908 5.37 -33.67 8.11
C ILE A 908 5.50 -35.21 8.20
N ALA A 909 4.98 -35.82 9.28
CA ALA A 909 4.97 -37.27 9.45
C ALA A 909 4.12 -38.01 8.39
N VAL A 910 2.97 -37.43 7.98
CA VAL A 910 2.16 -37.94 6.88
C VAL A 910 2.91 -37.88 5.55
N GLN A 911 3.62 -36.78 5.27
CA GLN A 911 4.46 -36.65 4.07
C GLN A 911 5.61 -37.67 4.04
N GLN A 912 6.28 -37.91 5.18
CA GLN A 912 7.30 -38.96 5.28
C GLN A 912 6.72 -40.36 5.05
N THR A 913 5.52 -40.62 5.59
CA THR A 913 4.80 -41.90 5.39
C THR A 913 4.46 -42.15 3.91
N ALA A 914 4.09 -41.10 3.16
CA ALA A 914 3.84 -41.21 1.73
C ALA A 914 5.13 -41.51 0.95
N ALA A 915 6.22 -40.78 1.26
CA ALA A 915 7.52 -40.98 0.61
C ALA A 915 8.20 -42.33 0.93
N SER A 916 7.82 -43.00 2.02
CA SER A 916 8.37 -44.31 2.40
C SER A 916 7.71 -45.52 1.71
N LYS A 917 6.62 -45.33 0.95
CA LYS A 917 5.98 -46.43 0.20
C LYS A 917 6.65 -46.60 -1.17
N PRO A 918 7.21 -47.79 -1.49
CA PRO A 918 7.78 -48.04 -2.82
C PRO A 918 6.67 -48.21 -3.87
N ASP A 919 6.95 -47.76 -5.10
CA ASP A 919 5.99 -47.61 -6.20
C ASP A 919 5.64 -48.94 -6.93
N ASP A 920 5.82 -50.08 -6.26
CA ASP A 920 6.05 -51.39 -6.90
C ASP A 920 5.07 -52.49 -6.42
N SER A 921 3.76 -52.20 -6.44
CA SER A 921 2.71 -53.24 -6.41
C SER A 921 1.34 -52.76 -6.95
N ALA A 922 1.21 -52.68 -8.28
CA ALA A 922 -0.08 -52.46 -8.94
C ALA A 922 -0.92 -53.76 -9.03
N THR A 923 -1.40 -54.24 -7.88
CA THR A 923 -2.35 -55.37 -7.78
C THR A 923 -3.44 -55.08 -6.75
N GLU A 924 -4.67 -55.49 -7.06
CA GLU A 924 -5.87 -55.24 -6.26
C GLU A 924 -5.83 -55.95 -4.91
N GLU A 925 -5.97 -55.22 -3.80
CA GLU A 925 -6.61 -55.75 -2.59
C GLU A 925 -7.61 -54.73 -2.03
N VAL A 926 -8.82 -55.22 -1.73
CA VAL A 926 -9.95 -54.45 -1.20
C VAL A 926 -10.24 -54.94 0.22
N HIS A 927 -10.47 -53.99 1.14
CA HIS A 927 -10.80 -54.19 2.55
C HIS A 927 -9.74 -54.87 3.44
N ASN A 928 -8.99 -54.03 4.15
CA ASN A 928 -9.09 -54.04 5.62
C ASN A 928 -8.82 -52.63 6.17
N ALA A 929 -9.89 -51.94 6.58
CA ALA A 929 -9.77 -50.66 7.28
C ALA A 929 -9.70 -50.93 8.78
N ASN A 930 -8.50 -51.00 9.35
CA ASN A 930 -8.29 -51.07 10.80
C ASN A 930 -6.92 -50.54 11.25
N GLY A 931 -6.91 -49.30 11.74
CA GLY A 931 -6.25 -48.94 13.00
C GLY A 931 -4.73 -48.75 13.07
N GLU A 932 -3.90 -49.31 12.18
CA GLU A 932 -2.45 -49.10 12.28
C GLU A 932 -2.04 -47.71 11.77
N SER A 933 -2.02 -46.75 12.70
CA SER A 933 -1.41 -45.43 12.49
C SER A 933 0.08 -45.55 12.18
N SER A 934 0.55 -44.80 11.19
CA SER A 934 1.96 -44.82 10.76
C SER A 934 2.90 -44.53 11.93
N GLU A 935 4.02 -45.25 12.00
CA GLU A 935 5.07 -45.08 13.03
C GLU A 935 5.52 -43.61 13.13
N PHE A 936 5.66 -42.92 11.99
CA PHE A 936 5.99 -41.49 11.95
C PHE A 936 4.93 -40.61 12.61
N VAL A 937 3.64 -40.91 12.41
CA VAL A 937 2.53 -40.14 12.98
C VAL A 937 2.43 -40.40 14.49
N THR A 938 2.63 -41.65 14.92
CA THR A 938 2.74 -42.00 16.35
C THR A 938 3.92 -41.28 17.01
N ALA A 939 5.08 -41.23 16.35
CA ALA A 939 6.24 -40.50 16.83
C ALA A 939 5.99 -38.98 16.93
N ALA A 940 5.28 -38.39 15.97
CA ALA A 940 4.85 -36.99 16.01
C ALA A 940 3.90 -36.70 17.18
N GLN A 941 2.92 -37.57 17.43
CA GLN A 941 2.02 -37.48 18.60
C GLN A 941 2.82 -37.56 19.92
N VAL A 942 3.70 -38.56 20.07
CA VAL A 942 4.55 -38.72 21.25
C VAL A 942 5.41 -37.48 21.49
N LYS A 943 6.00 -36.91 20.43
CA LYS A 943 6.80 -35.68 20.53
C LYS A 943 5.95 -34.47 20.94
N PHE A 944 4.74 -34.34 20.40
CA PHE A 944 3.83 -33.26 20.80
C PHE A 944 3.47 -33.34 22.29
N VAL A 945 3.06 -34.52 22.75
CA VAL A 945 2.68 -34.81 24.15
C VAL A 945 3.85 -34.66 25.12
N ARG A 946 5.09 -35.01 24.71
CA ARG A 946 6.26 -35.01 25.62
C ARG A 946 7.17 -33.79 25.55
N SER A 947 7.06 -32.97 24.50
CA SER A 947 7.94 -31.80 24.31
C SER A 947 7.18 -30.48 24.22
N VAL A 948 6.04 -30.44 23.52
CA VAL A 948 5.32 -29.18 23.25
C VAL A 948 4.32 -28.89 24.36
N LEU A 949 3.41 -29.84 24.64
CA LEU A 949 2.40 -29.68 25.68
C LEU A 949 3.00 -29.44 27.08
N PRO A 950 4.07 -30.13 27.55
CA PRO A 950 4.57 -29.94 28.91
C PRO A 950 5.24 -28.59 29.13
N ALA A 951 5.81 -27.99 28.08
CA ALA A 951 6.30 -26.62 28.15
C ALA A 951 5.16 -25.62 28.40
N THR A 952 4.00 -25.84 27.75
CA THR A 952 2.84 -24.96 27.89
C THR A 952 2.13 -25.03 29.24
N TYR A 953 2.43 -26.01 30.12
CA TYR A 953 1.79 -26.07 31.45
C TYR A 953 1.97 -24.76 32.26
N THR A 954 3.10 -24.05 32.11
CA THR A 954 3.33 -22.75 32.78
C THR A 954 2.32 -21.68 32.37
N LEU A 955 1.85 -21.72 31.11
CA LEU A 955 0.85 -20.80 30.57
C LEU A 955 -0.56 -21.05 31.14
N SER A 956 -0.84 -22.23 31.69
CA SER A 956 -2.11 -22.50 32.39
C SER A 956 -2.23 -21.72 33.71
N THR A 957 -1.10 -21.23 34.22
CA THR A 957 -0.99 -20.35 35.39
C THR A 957 -0.49 -18.94 35.02
N ASP A 958 -0.56 -18.53 33.75
CA ASP A 958 -0.19 -17.17 33.33
C ASP A 958 -1.05 -16.12 34.04
N VAL A 959 -0.49 -14.94 34.30
CA VAL A 959 -1.24 -13.80 34.85
C VAL A 959 -2.34 -13.36 33.87
N SER A 960 -2.04 -13.33 32.57
CA SER A 960 -2.97 -12.88 31.53
C SER A 960 -4.07 -13.90 31.25
N VAL A 961 -5.33 -13.48 31.47
CA VAL A 961 -6.52 -14.29 31.14
C VAL A 961 -6.54 -14.67 29.66
N ALA A 962 -6.07 -13.79 28.77
CA ALA A 962 -5.98 -14.06 27.33
C ALA A 962 -5.02 -15.21 27.02
N VAL A 963 -3.85 -15.28 27.66
CA VAL A 963 -2.90 -16.39 27.48
C VAL A 963 -3.52 -17.71 27.95
N ARG A 964 -4.20 -17.71 29.11
CA ARG A 964 -4.93 -18.88 29.62
C ARG A 964 -6.05 -19.32 28.68
N LEU A 965 -6.81 -18.38 28.12
CA LEU A 965 -7.92 -18.61 27.20
C LEU A 965 -7.48 -19.27 25.88
N TYR A 966 -6.44 -18.71 25.23
CA TYR A 966 -5.90 -19.29 23.99
C TYR A 966 -5.29 -20.67 24.23
N LEU A 967 -4.67 -20.91 25.38
CA LEU A 967 -4.16 -22.23 25.72
C LEU A 967 -5.28 -23.25 25.95
N ALA A 968 -6.33 -22.89 26.67
CA ALA A 968 -7.51 -23.73 26.89
C ALA A 968 -8.10 -24.22 25.56
N GLN A 969 -8.27 -23.32 24.58
CA GLN A 969 -8.71 -23.66 23.23
C GLN A 969 -7.71 -24.56 22.50
N SER A 970 -6.43 -24.20 22.49
CA SER A 970 -5.34 -24.90 21.80
C SER A 970 -5.17 -26.36 22.29
N VAL A 971 -5.25 -26.57 23.60
CA VAL A 971 -5.15 -27.89 24.23
C VAL A 971 -6.39 -28.74 23.97
N GLY A 972 -7.60 -28.17 24.08
CA GLY A 972 -8.83 -28.88 23.75
C GLY A 972 -8.90 -29.28 22.27
N ARG A 973 -8.52 -28.38 21.35
CA ARG A 973 -8.43 -28.69 19.91
C ARG A 973 -7.40 -29.77 19.58
N SER A 974 -6.33 -29.88 20.36
CA SER A 974 -5.29 -30.90 20.15
C SER A 974 -5.81 -32.34 20.30
N LEU A 975 -6.94 -32.54 21.00
CA LEU A 975 -7.60 -33.83 21.13
C LEU A 975 -8.03 -34.44 19.78
N GLN A 976 -8.21 -33.61 18.74
CA GLN A 976 -8.59 -34.08 17.39
C GLN A 976 -7.54 -35.01 16.73
N PHE A 977 -6.28 -35.00 17.20
CA PHE A 977 -5.19 -35.83 16.65
C PHE A 977 -4.33 -36.52 17.71
N ILE A 978 -4.58 -36.31 19.00
CA ILE A 978 -3.97 -37.05 20.11
C ILE A 978 -4.85 -38.27 20.41
N GLY A 979 -4.26 -39.47 20.44
CA GLY A 979 -4.96 -40.67 20.87
C GLY A 979 -5.37 -40.60 22.34
N SER A 980 -6.56 -41.14 22.68
CA SER A 980 -7.11 -41.18 24.04
C SER A 980 -6.18 -41.79 25.08
N ASN A 981 -5.28 -42.68 24.66
CA ASN A 981 -4.21 -43.26 25.48
C ASN A 981 -3.19 -42.24 26.04
N TYR A 982 -3.22 -40.97 25.62
CA TYR A 982 -2.39 -39.87 26.15
C TYR A 982 -3.20 -38.86 26.98
N TYR A 983 -4.53 -39.00 27.08
CA TYR A 983 -5.37 -38.01 27.78
C TYR A 983 -5.06 -37.92 29.28
N ASP A 984 -4.59 -39.00 29.90
CA ASP A 984 -4.10 -39.00 31.29
C ASP A 984 -2.89 -38.04 31.49
N GLU A 985 -2.05 -37.84 30.45
CA GLU A 985 -0.95 -36.85 30.48
C GLU A 985 -1.49 -35.39 30.41
N LEU A 986 -2.75 -35.19 30.00
CA LEU A 986 -3.43 -33.89 29.97
C LEU A 986 -4.30 -33.61 31.21
N VAL A 987 -4.63 -34.61 32.03
CA VAL A 987 -5.43 -34.42 33.25
C VAL A 987 -4.93 -33.26 34.14
N PRO A 988 -3.62 -33.02 34.36
CA PRO A 988 -3.16 -31.88 35.15
C PRO A 988 -3.62 -30.52 34.62
N ILE A 989 -3.53 -30.29 33.30
CA ILE A 989 -3.92 -29.00 32.71
C ILE A 989 -5.44 -28.86 32.63
N PHE A 990 -6.17 -29.98 32.46
CA PHE A 990 -7.62 -29.99 32.61
C PHE A 990 -8.03 -29.65 34.05
N THR A 991 -7.43 -30.24 35.09
CA THR A 991 -7.73 -29.85 36.48
C THR A 991 -7.44 -28.38 36.74
N GLN A 992 -6.32 -27.85 36.23
CA GLN A 992 -5.94 -26.45 36.40
C GLN A 992 -6.92 -25.47 35.72
N PHE A 993 -7.53 -25.87 34.59
CA PHE A 993 -8.50 -25.04 33.85
C PHE A 993 -9.97 -25.30 34.20
N LEU A 994 -10.31 -26.39 34.90
CA LEU A 994 -11.68 -26.67 35.34
C LEU A 994 -11.95 -26.23 36.80
N ASP A 995 -10.90 -25.96 37.59
CA ASP A 995 -11.01 -25.46 38.96
C ASP A 995 -11.86 -24.17 39.05
N GLU A 996 -12.73 -24.09 40.06
CA GLU A 996 -13.69 -22.99 40.20
C GLU A 996 -13.04 -21.61 40.36
N SER A 997 -11.77 -21.53 40.77
CA SER A 997 -10.99 -20.30 40.87
C SER A 997 -10.55 -19.73 39.52
N GLN A 998 -10.71 -20.44 38.40
CA GLN A 998 -10.38 -19.92 37.07
C GLN A 998 -11.52 -19.07 36.49
N ASP A 999 -11.10 -18.09 35.68
CA ASP A 999 -12.04 -17.28 34.89
C ASP A 999 -12.97 -18.17 34.07
N ALA A 1000 -14.28 -17.92 34.19
CA ALA A 1000 -15.29 -18.79 33.65
C ALA A 1000 -15.26 -18.87 32.10
N THR A 1001 -14.72 -17.85 31.42
CA THR A 1001 -14.52 -17.86 29.96
C THR A 1001 -13.43 -18.85 29.55
N VAL A 1002 -12.34 -18.94 30.33
CA VAL A 1002 -11.26 -19.93 30.13
C VAL A 1002 -11.81 -21.34 30.31
N ARG A 1003 -12.52 -21.59 31.43
CA ARG A 1003 -13.10 -22.91 31.73
C ARG A 1003 -14.07 -23.36 30.64
N ALA A 1004 -14.99 -22.48 30.27
CA ALA A 1004 -16.03 -22.80 29.31
C ALA A 1004 -15.48 -22.97 27.88
N SER A 1005 -14.39 -22.29 27.53
CA SER A 1005 -13.71 -22.47 26.24
C SER A 1005 -12.94 -23.78 26.16
N LEU A 1006 -12.32 -24.25 27.25
CA LEU A 1006 -11.76 -25.61 27.31
C LEU A 1006 -12.89 -26.64 27.10
N LEU A 1007 -13.99 -26.51 27.85
CA LEU A 1007 -15.10 -27.46 27.81
C LEU A 1007 -15.78 -27.55 26.45
N GLU A 1008 -15.87 -26.45 25.70
CA GLU A 1008 -16.42 -26.46 24.35
C GLU A 1008 -15.57 -27.30 23.38
N GLU A 1009 -14.24 -27.12 23.40
CA GLU A 1009 -13.33 -27.91 22.57
C GLU A 1009 -13.25 -29.38 23.04
N MET A 1010 -13.32 -29.64 24.35
CA MET A 1010 -13.39 -31.02 24.87
C MET A 1010 -14.68 -31.72 24.46
N ALA A 1011 -15.84 -31.05 24.51
CA ALA A 1011 -17.10 -31.60 24.02
C ALA A 1011 -17.03 -31.93 22.52
N ARG A 1012 -16.35 -31.10 21.74
CA ARG A 1012 -16.16 -31.27 20.30
C ARG A 1012 -15.19 -32.42 19.92
N TYR A 1013 -14.09 -32.59 20.65
CA TYR A 1013 -12.96 -33.43 20.20
C TYR A 1013 -12.51 -34.55 21.16
N CYS A 1014 -12.97 -34.62 22.41
CA CYS A 1014 -12.61 -35.71 23.31
C CYS A 1014 -13.18 -37.04 22.81
N ASP A 1015 -12.34 -38.06 22.66
CA ASP A 1015 -12.75 -39.46 22.44
C ASP A 1015 -13.77 -39.89 23.50
N SER A 1016 -14.91 -40.44 23.06
CA SER A 1016 -16.02 -40.84 23.91
C SER A 1016 -15.73 -42.10 24.74
N SER A 1017 -14.65 -42.84 24.44
CA SER A 1017 -14.17 -43.99 25.23
C SER A 1017 -13.29 -43.61 26.44
N ALA A 1018 -12.93 -42.33 26.60
CA ALA A 1018 -12.04 -41.86 27.66
C ALA A 1018 -12.78 -41.60 29.00
N ASP A 1019 -13.24 -42.66 29.66
CA ASP A 1019 -14.01 -42.63 30.93
C ASP A 1019 -13.52 -41.57 31.94
N THR A 1020 -12.21 -41.50 32.20
CA THR A 1020 -11.59 -40.54 33.14
C THR A 1020 -11.92 -39.08 32.80
N VAL A 1021 -11.80 -38.71 31.52
CA VAL A 1021 -12.01 -37.33 31.05
C VAL A 1021 -13.51 -37.04 30.94
N THR A 1022 -14.30 -38.00 30.45
CA THR A 1022 -15.77 -37.93 30.41
C THR A 1022 -16.35 -37.66 31.80
N ALA A 1023 -15.84 -38.33 32.84
CA ALA A 1023 -16.24 -38.12 34.23
C ALA A 1023 -15.85 -36.73 34.79
N MET A 1024 -14.82 -36.07 34.26
CA MET A 1024 -14.42 -34.71 34.64
C MET A 1024 -15.27 -33.64 33.93
N ILE A 1025 -15.53 -33.79 32.63
CA ILE A 1025 -16.20 -32.75 31.84
C ILE A 1025 -17.71 -32.70 32.05
N PHE A 1026 -18.37 -33.83 32.34
CA PHE A 1026 -19.83 -33.87 32.54
C PHE A 1026 -20.32 -32.93 33.66
N PRO A 1027 -19.80 -32.99 34.90
CA PRO A 1027 -20.20 -32.07 35.97
C PRO A 1027 -19.82 -30.62 35.67
N ALA A 1028 -18.66 -30.40 35.04
CA ALA A 1028 -18.16 -29.07 34.72
C ALA A 1028 -19.02 -28.35 33.67
N ILE A 1029 -19.45 -29.06 32.61
CA ILE A 1029 -20.44 -28.56 31.64
C ILE A 1029 -21.77 -28.26 32.36
N GLN A 1030 -22.26 -29.18 33.21
CA GLN A 1030 -23.52 -28.98 33.92
C GLN A 1030 -23.51 -27.76 34.86
N ALA A 1031 -22.35 -27.38 35.42
CA ALA A 1031 -22.20 -26.19 36.24
C ALA A 1031 -22.31 -24.86 35.45
N LEU A 1032 -21.91 -24.84 34.17
CA LEU A 1032 -21.96 -23.64 33.33
C LEU A 1032 -23.38 -23.09 33.18
N ARG A 1033 -24.39 -23.98 33.12
CA ARG A 1033 -25.80 -23.63 32.87
C ARG A 1033 -26.40 -22.68 33.92
N THR A 1034 -25.89 -22.70 35.14
CA THR A 1034 -26.34 -21.88 36.27
C THR A 1034 -25.41 -20.72 36.59
N SER A 1035 -24.43 -20.40 35.73
CA SER A 1035 -23.53 -19.26 35.93
C SER A 1035 -24.28 -17.93 35.96
N VAL A 1036 -23.87 -17.03 36.86
CA VAL A 1036 -24.38 -15.65 36.94
C VAL A 1036 -24.07 -14.88 35.65
N GLN A 1037 -22.88 -15.08 35.09
CA GLN A 1037 -22.44 -14.46 33.84
C GLN A 1037 -23.16 -15.11 32.65
N TRP A 1038 -23.94 -14.32 31.90
CA TRP A 1038 -24.74 -14.84 30.77
C TRP A 1038 -23.87 -15.39 29.62
N ARG A 1039 -22.70 -14.79 29.37
CA ARG A 1039 -21.73 -15.27 28.35
C ARG A 1039 -21.25 -16.70 28.64
N VAL A 1040 -21.23 -17.11 29.91
CA VAL A 1040 -20.90 -18.48 30.34
C VAL A 1040 -22.09 -19.43 30.12
N ARG A 1041 -23.33 -18.96 30.31
CA ARG A 1041 -24.54 -19.73 29.97
C ARG A 1041 -24.70 -19.92 28.45
N VAL A 1042 -24.29 -18.94 27.64
CA VAL A 1042 -24.13 -19.12 26.18
C VAL A 1042 -23.12 -20.22 25.87
N LYS A 1043 -21.96 -20.25 26.55
CA LYS A 1043 -20.97 -21.32 26.37
C LYS A 1043 -21.45 -22.71 26.80
N PHE A 1044 -22.35 -22.83 27.79
CA PHE A 1044 -23.04 -24.12 28.04
C PHE A 1044 -23.75 -24.63 26.78
N VAL A 1045 -24.54 -23.77 26.13
CA VAL A 1045 -25.27 -24.13 24.90
C VAL A 1045 -24.30 -24.52 23.78
N HIS A 1046 -23.19 -23.81 23.61
CA HIS A 1046 -22.15 -24.21 22.65
C HIS A 1046 -21.49 -25.56 22.98
N CYS A 1047 -21.24 -25.89 24.25
CA CYS A 1047 -20.72 -27.22 24.64
C CYS A 1047 -21.70 -28.33 24.25
N VAL A 1048 -22.99 -28.17 24.57
CA VAL A 1048 -24.04 -29.15 24.26
C VAL A 1048 -24.27 -29.28 22.75
N ALA A 1049 -24.24 -28.17 22.01
CA ALA A 1049 -24.33 -28.18 20.55
C ALA A 1049 -23.10 -28.82 19.90
N ALA A 1050 -21.89 -28.51 20.36
CA ALA A 1050 -20.65 -29.11 19.85
C ALA A 1050 -20.60 -30.63 20.10
N TRP A 1051 -21.24 -31.12 21.17
CA TRP A 1051 -21.44 -32.56 21.41
C TRP A 1051 -22.49 -33.16 20.46
N ALA A 1052 -23.59 -32.45 20.21
CA ALA A 1052 -24.66 -32.88 19.30
C ALA A 1052 -24.22 -32.93 17.82
N GLU A 1053 -23.22 -32.12 17.45
CA GLU A 1053 -22.68 -31.95 16.10
C GLU A 1053 -21.53 -32.93 15.77
N ARG A 1054 -21.26 -33.93 16.62
CA ARG A 1054 -20.20 -34.93 16.43
C ARG A 1054 -20.55 -36.03 15.42
N GLU A 1055 -19.57 -36.42 14.61
CA GLU A 1055 -19.68 -37.51 13.63
C GLU A 1055 -19.24 -38.89 14.17
N ASP A 1056 -18.66 -38.97 15.37
CA ASP A 1056 -18.15 -40.24 15.96
C ASP A 1056 -19.25 -41.17 16.51
N GLY A 1057 -20.51 -40.72 16.49
CA GLY A 1057 -21.65 -41.46 17.03
C GLY A 1057 -21.81 -41.36 18.55
N ALA A 1058 -21.08 -40.47 19.23
CA ALA A 1058 -21.27 -40.22 20.66
C ALA A 1058 -22.69 -39.70 20.96
N THR A 1059 -23.48 -40.48 21.70
CA THR A 1059 -24.85 -40.10 22.06
C THR A 1059 -24.88 -38.89 22.98
N LEU A 1060 -25.61 -37.85 22.60
CA LEU A 1060 -25.83 -36.67 23.44
C LEU A 1060 -26.63 -37.04 24.72
N PRO A 1061 -26.20 -36.62 25.92
CA PRO A 1061 -26.99 -36.79 27.14
C PRO A 1061 -28.30 -35.99 27.07
N ALA A 1062 -29.44 -36.66 27.19
CA ALA A 1062 -30.76 -36.03 27.12
C ALA A 1062 -30.92 -34.89 28.15
N ASP A 1063 -30.40 -35.07 29.37
CA ASP A 1063 -30.42 -34.07 30.45
C ASP A 1063 -29.72 -32.76 30.06
N PHE A 1064 -28.72 -32.80 29.18
CA PHE A 1064 -28.05 -31.59 28.68
C PHE A 1064 -28.90 -30.85 27.64
N ALA A 1065 -29.54 -31.56 26.72
CA ALA A 1065 -30.44 -30.97 25.74
C ALA A 1065 -31.72 -30.41 26.40
N ASP A 1066 -32.27 -31.13 27.38
CA ASP A 1066 -33.37 -30.68 28.22
C ASP A 1066 -32.99 -29.40 29.00
N ALA A 1067 -31.76 -29.31 29.53
CA ALA A 1067 -31.25 -28.09 30.16
C ALA A 1067 -31.05 -26.92 29.16
N CYS A 1068 -30.72 -27.19 27.89
CA CYS A 1068 -30.78 -26.14 26.85
C CYS A 1068 -32.23 -25.68 26.61
N LEU A 1069 -33.21 -26.60 26.60
CA LEU A 1069 -34.63 -26.24 26.54
C LEU A 1069 -35.08 -25.42 27.76
N GLU A 1070 -34.54 -25.64 28.95
CA GLU A 1070 -34.79 -24.77 30.11
C GLU A 1070 -34.36 -23.31 29.81
N LEU A 1071 -33.20 -23.10 29.20
CA LEU A 1071 -32.63 -21.77 28.88
C LEU A 1071 -33.40 -20.98 27.80
N LEU A 1072 -34.38 -21.55 27.09
CA LEU A 1072 -35.36 -20.77 26.31
C LEU A 1072 -36.19 -19.79 27.18
N GLY A 1073 -36.14 -19.94 28.51
CA GLY A 1073 -36.71 -19.02 29.49
C GLY A 1073 -35.71 -18.11 30.20
N ASP A 1074 -34.46 -17.99 29.73
CA ASP A 1074 -33.45 -17.11 30.34
C ASP A 1074 -33.89 -15.63 30.32
N ALA A 1075 -33.40 -14.82 31.27
CA ALA A 1075 -33.64 -13.39 31.29
C ALA A 1075 -32.94 -12.66 30.12
N VAL A 1076 -31.72 -13.09 29.79
CA VAL A 1076 -30.86 -12.48 28.76
C VAL A 1076 -31.23 -13.01 27.38
N ASN A 1077 -31.25 -12.11 26.39
CA ASN A 1077 -31.78 -12.42 25.06
C ASN A 1077 -30.84 -13.29 24.22
N GLU A 1078 -29.55 -13.08 24.40
CA GLU A 1078 -28.46 -13.68 23.64
C GLU A 1078 -28.32 -15.17 24.03
N VAL A 1079 -28.59 -15.48 25.31
CA VAL A 1079 -28.72 -16.88 25.79
C VAL A 1079 -29.88 -17.58 25.06
N ARG A 1080 -31.05 -16.93 24.97
CA ARG A 1080 -32.24 -17.51 24.32
C ARG A 1080 -32.04 -17.69 22.81
N ALA A 1081 -31.43 -16.71 22.13
CA ALA A 1081 -31.16 -16.74 20.70
C ALA A 1081 -30.23 -17.91 20.31
N VAL A 1082 -29.09 -18.06 21.00
CA VAL A 1082 -28.15 -19.16 20.74
C VAL A 1082 -28.76 -20.54 21.02
N VAL A 1083 -29.69 -20.66 21.98
CA VAL A 1083 -30.48 -21.91 22.11
C VAL A 1083 -31.33 -22.14 20.86
N CYS A 1084 -32.12 -21.15 20.41
CA CYS A 1084 -32.97 -21.27 19.23
C CYS A 1084 -32.20 -21.69 17.97
N GLU A 1085 -31.03 -21.10 17.73
CA GLU A 1085 -30.11 -21.45 16.64
C GLU A 1085 -29.68 -22.92 16.68
N LYS A 1086 -29.43 -23.46 17.88
CA LYS A 1086 -28.88 -24.81 18.07
C LYS A 1086 -29.93 -25.91 18.26
N LEU A 1087 -31.22 -25.58 18.43
CA LEU A 1087 -32.31 -26.59 18.54
C LEU A 1087 -32.28 -27.60 17.37
N SER A 1088 -32.01 -27.14 16.15
CA SER A 1088 -31.94 -27.98 14.95
C SER A 1088 -30.71 -28.90 14.91
N SER A 1089 -29.65 -28.64 15.69
CA SER A 1089 -28.54 -29.57 15.90
C SER A 1089 -28.89 -30.61 16.97
N LEU A 1090 -29.47 -30.17 18.10
CA LEU A 1090 -29.92 -31.06 19.17
C LEU A 1090 -30.96 -32.09 18.65
N GLY A 1091 -31.93 -31.63 17.86
CA GLY A 1091 -32.97 -32.48 17.27
C GLY A 1091 -32.47 -33.50 16.24
N LYS A 1092 -31.34 -33.24 15.56
CA LYS A 1092 -30.68 -34.23 14.68
C LYS A 1092 -29.97 -35.32 15.48
N SER A 1093 -29.36 -34.95 16.61
CA SER A 1093 -28.64 -35.88 17.49
C SER A 1093 -29.58 -36.79 18.30
N LEU A 1094 -30.67 -36.24 18.84
CA LEU A 1094 -31.64 -36.98 19.66
C LEU A 1094 -32.84 -37.55 18.89
N GLY A 1095 -33.03 -37.17 17.62
CA GLY A 1095 -34.10 -37.66 16.76
C GLY A 1095 -35.46 -36.98 16.95
N SER A 1096 -36.39 -37.35 16.07
CA SER A 1096 -37.72 -36.71 15.95
C SER A 1096 -38.61 -36.87 17.18
N GLU A 1097 -38.46 -37.97 17.93
CA GLU A 1097 -39.23 -38.24 19.15
C GLU A 1097 -38.98 -37.16 20.22
N TRP A 1098 -37.72 -36.83 20.51
CA TRP A 1098 -37.37 -35.75 21.44
C TRP A 1098 -37.85 -34.36 20.96
N VAL A 1099 -37.80 -34.10 19.65
CA VAL A 1099 -38.29 -32.84 19.06
C VAL A 1099 -39.80 -32.69 19.31
N VAL A 1100 -40.58 -33.73 19.09
CA VAL A 1100 -42.04 -33.70 19.24
C VAL A 1100 -42.48 -33.77 20.71
N GLU A 1101 -41.84 -34.60 21.55
CA GLU A 1101 -42.26 -34.79 22.94
C GLU A 1101 -41.74 -33.73 23.92
N LYS A 1102 -40.61 -33.07 23.63
CA LYS A 1102 -40.01 -32.07 24.54
C LYS A 1102 -39.81 -30.71 23.92
N CYS A 1103 -39.21 -30.63 22.72
CA CYS A 1103 -38.87 -29.35 22.11
C CYS A 1103 -40.12 -28.53 21.73
N VAL A 1104 -41.07 -29.11 20.99
CA VAL A 1104 -42.32 -28.43 20.59
C VAL A 1104 -43.17 -27.99 21.80
N PRO A 1105 -43.41 -28.82 22.83
CA PRO A 1105 -44.06 -28.38 24.06
C PRO A 1105 -43.33 -27.24 24.78
N ARG A 1106 -41.99 -27.23 24.81
CA ARG A 1106 -41.24 -26.11 25.42
C ARG A 1106 -41.42 -24.81 24.63
N VAL A 1107 -41.35 -24.87 23.30
CA VAL A 1107 -41.60 -23.72 22.42
C VAL A 1107 -43.03 -23.19 22.59
N SER A 1108 -44.02 -24.09 22.74
CA SER A 1108 -45.40 -23.71 23.08
C SER A 1108 -45.49 -22.97 24.42
N VAL A 1109 -44.81 -23.43 25.48
CA VAL A 1109 -44.73 -22.71 26.77
C VAL A 1109 -44.12 -21.31 26.60
N CYS A 1110 -43.10 -21.16 25.76
CA CYS A 1110 -42.51 -19.86 25.45
C CYS A 1110 -43.52 -18.92 24.74
N LEU A 1111 -44.26 -19.41 23.74
CA LEU A 1111 -45.33 -18.66 23.05
C LEU A 1111 -46.48 -18.20 23.96
N HIS A 1112 -46.70 -18.85 25.11
CA HIS A 1112 -47.71 -18.45 26.10
C HIS A 1112 -47.18 -17.57 27.24
N SER A 1113 -45.87 -17.26 27.26
CA SER A 1113 -45.19 -16.64 28.41
C SER A 1113 -45.12 -15.09 28.33
N THR A 1114 -44.05 -14.50 28.85
CA THR A 1114 -43.76 -13.06 28.80
C THR A 1114 -43.45 -12.62 27.36
N PHE A 1115 -43.59 -11.33 27.06
CA PHE A 1115 -43.31 -10.75 25.73
C PHE A 1115 -42.01 -11.28 25.08
N HIS A 1116 -40.89 -11.24 25.81
CA HIS A 1116 -39.59 -11.74 25.32
C HIS A 1116 -39.58 -13.26 25.08
N GLY A 1117 -40.26 -14.04 25.93
CA GLY A 1117 -40.43 -15.48 25.74
C GLY A 1117 -41.27 -15.81 24.51
N ARG A 1118 -42.27 -14.99 24.17
CA ARG A 1118 -43.08 -15.19 22.94
C ARG A 1118 -42.27 -14.89 21.68
N LEU A 1119 -41.49 -13.79 21.67
CA LEU A 1119 -40.54 -13.51 20.59
C LEU A 1119 -39.52 -14.65 20.41
N THR A 1120 -39.03 -15.21 21.52
CA THR A 1120 -38.15 -16.39 21.53
C THR A 1120 -38.84 -17.62 20.94
N GLY A 1121 -40.10 -17.86 21.30
CA GLY A 1121 -40.91 -18.93 20.73
C GLY A 1121 -41.10 -18.79 19.23
N LEU A 1122 -41.40 -17.60 18.72
CA LEU A 1122 -41.53 -17.32 17.28
C LEU A 1122 -40.21 -17.60 16.52
N LEU A 1123 -39.07 -17.18 17.08
CA LEU A 1123 -37.75 -17.48 16.52
C LEU A 1123 -37.46 -19.00 16.52
N ALA A 1124 -37.78 -19.71 17.60
CA ALA A 1124 -37.61 -21.16 17.68
C ALA A 1124 -38.47 -21.91 16.64
N VAL A 1125 -39.71 -21.46 16.41
CA VAL A 1125 -40.59 -21.99 15.35
C VAL A 1125 -39.97 -21.80 13.96
N GLU A 1126 -39.48 -20.59 13.66
CA GLU A 1126 -38.89 -20.25 12.37
C GLU A 1126 -37.69 -21.14 12.03
N LEU A 1127 -36.81 -21.37 13.01
CA LEU A 1127 -35.58 -22.15 12.85
C LEU A 1127 -35.80 -23.67 12.86
N LEU A 1128 -36.84 -24.16 13.55
CA LEU A 1128 -37.25 -25.57 13.56
C LEU A 1128 -38.10 -25.98 12.36
N ALA A 1129 -38.71 -25.03 11.64
CA ALA A 1129 -39.65 -25.31 10.55
C ALA A 1129 -39.15 -26.34 9.51
N PRO A 1130 -37.88 -26.35 9.07
CA PRO A 1130 -37.37 -27.34 8.12
C PRO A 1130 -37.33 -28.78 8.68
N GLU A 1131 -37.15 -28.97 9.98
CA GLU A 1131 -37.17 -30.30 10.61
C GLU A 1131 -38.61 -30.73 10.93
N LEU A 1132 -39.44 -29.81 11.43
CA LEU A 1132 -40.87 -30.04 11.66
C LEU A 1132 -41.63 -30.39 10.37
N GLN A 1133 -41.22 -29.85 9.22
CA GLN A 1133 -41.75 -30.21 7.91
C GLN A 1133 -41.50 -31.69 7.57
N LYS A 1134 -40.29 -32.20 7.82
CA LYS A 1134 -39.94 -33.61 7.56
C LYS A 1134 -40.68 -34.61 8.47
N MET A 1135 -41.24 -34.13 9.57
CA MET A 1135 -41.98 -34.91 10.56
C MET A 1135 -43.50 -34.84 10.37
N ASP A 1136 -44.00 -34.17 9.33
CA ASP A 1136 -45.41 -33.82 9.13
C ASP A 1136 -46.02 -33.02 10.32
N LYS A 1137 -45.18 -32.26 11.04
CA LYS A 1137 -45.52 -31.54 12.28
C LYS A 1137 -45.51 -30.01 12.21
N LEU A 1138 -45.18 -29.44 11.05
CA LEU A 1138 -45.19 -27.97 10.89
C LEU A 1138 -46.61 -27.36 11.00
N ARG A 1139 -47.66 -28.11 10.64
CA ARG A 1139 -49.07 -27.68 10.77
C ARG A 1139 -49.45 -27.40 12.23
N ASP A 1140 -49.18 -28.33 13.14
CA ASP A 1140 -49.44 -28.26 14.58
C ASP A 1140 -48.82 -26.99 15.22
N VAL A 1141 -47.78 -26.44 14.59
CA VAL A 1141 -47.04 -25.27 15.08
C VAL A 1141 -47.52 -23.96 14.44
N ILE A 1142 -48.05 -23.99 13.21
CA ILE A 1142 -48.65 -22.80 12.56
C ILE A 1142 -49.85 -22.28 13.36
N GLU A 1143 -50.69 -23.16 13.90
CA GLU A 1143 -51.84 -22.77 14.74
C GLU A 1143 -51.40 -21.96 15.97
N MET A 1144 -50.27 -22.32 16.59
CA MET A 1144 -49.69 -21.58 17.73
C MET A 1144 -49.12 -20.20 17.34
N VAL A 1145 -48.72 -20.00 16.08
CA VAL A 1145 -48.27 -18.69 15.56
C VAL A 1145 -49.48 -17.82 15.19
N LEU A 1146 -50.54 -18.40 14.60
CA LEU A 1146 -51.78 -17.70 14.27
C LEU A 1146 -52.44 -17.09 15.52
N GLU A 1147 -52.36 -17.76 16.68
CA GLU A 1147 -52.83 -17.19 17.95
C GLU A 1147 -52.08 -15.88 18.31
N GLN A 1148 -50.77 -15.80 18.07
CA GLN A 1148 -49.97 -14.61 18.38
C GLN A 1148 -50.29 -13.41 17.48
N CYS A 1149 -50.84 -13.61 16.28
CA CYS A 1149 -51.39 -12.53 15.46
C CYS A 1149 -52.59 -11.82 16.13
N THR A 1150 -53.24 -12.41 17.14
CA THR A 1150 -54.30 -11.77 17.93
C THR A 1150 -53.80 -11.03 19.18
N SER A 1151 -52.48 -11.01 19.40
CA SER A 1151 -51.86 -10.38 20.57
C SER A 1151 -52.14 -8.88 20.65
N GLN A 1152 -52.36 -8.36 21.86
CA GLN A 1152 -52.54 -6.92 22.09
C GLN A 1152 -51.27 -6.10 21.75
N THR A 1153 -50.08 -6.70 21.78
CA THR A 1153 -48.81 -6.02 21.48
C THR A 1153 -48.48 -6.07 19.99
N ALA A 1154 -48.35 -4.90 19.35
CA ALA A 1154 -48.08 -4.77 17.92
C ALA A 1154 -46.84 -5.55 17.46
N ASN A 1155 -45.70 -5.41 18.16
CA ASN A 1155 -44.44 -6.09 17.83
C ASN A 1155 -44.58 -7.64 17.79
N LEU A 1156 -45.51 -8.21 18.57
CA LEU A 1156 -45.83 -9.65 18.49
C LEU A 1156 -46.63 -9.98 17.24
N ARG A 1157 -47.64 -9.16 16.88
CA ARG A 1157 -48.40 -9.34 15.63
C ARG A 1157 -47.48 -9.23 14.41
N PHE A 1158 -46.66 -8.19 14.35
CA PHE A 1158 -45.62 -7.97 13.34
C PHE A 1158 -44.67 -9.17 13.19
N ARG A 1159 -44.05 -9.64 14.29
CA ARG A 1159 -43.11 -10.76 14.23
C ARG A 1159 -43.80 -12.07 13.83
N SER A 1160 -45.04 -12.27 14.26
CA SER A 1160 -45.84 -13.46 13.91
C SER A 1160 -46.20 -13.49 12.43
N LEU A 1161 -46.60 -12.35 11.84
CA LEU A 1161 -46.83 -12.21 10.40
C LEU A 1161 -45.59 -12.57 9.59
N ARG A 1162 -44.42 -11.97 9.92
CA ARG A 1162 -43.13 -12.33 9.28
C ARG A 1162 -42.80 -13.82 9.44
N THR A 1163 -43.12 -14.43 10.58
CA THR A 1163 -42.91 -15.87 10.81
C THR A 1163 -43.83 -16.71 9.92
N LEU A 1164 -45.12 -16.38 9.82
CA LEU A 1164 -46.10 -17.06 8.94
C LEU A 1164 -45.66 -17.01 7.47
N GLY A 1165 -45.21 -15.84 6.99
CA GLY A 1165 -44.66 -15.67 5.64
C GLY A 1165 -43.43 -16.54 5.33
N LEU A 1166 -42.74 -17.07 6.35
CA LEU A 1166 -41.60 -17.98 6.20
C LEU A 1166 -41.97 -19.46 6.39
N ILE A 1167 -42.99 -19.79 7.18
CA ILE A 1167 -43.34 -21.18 7.51
C ILE A 1167 -44.54 -21.74 6.74
N VAL A 1168 -45.53 -20.93 6.38
CA VAL A 1168 -46.72 -21.41 5.67
C VAL A 1168 -46.42 -21.78 4.21
N PRO A 1169 -45.63 -21.01 3.43
CA PRO A 1169 -45.19 -21.42 2.10
C PRO A 1169 -44.45 -22.77 2.07
N ARG A 1170 -43.74 -23.13 3.15
CA ARG A 1170 -43.02 -24.40 3.25
C ARG A 1170 -43.96 -25.62 3.26
N LEU A 1171 -45.18 -25.51 3.79
CA LEU A 1171 -46.14 -26.61 3.74
C LEU A 1171 -46.63 -26.94 2.33
N ASN A 1172 -46.71 -25.94 1.43
CA ASN A 1172 -47.34 -26.05 0.12
C ASN A 1172 -48.76 -26.69 0.16
N ASP A 1173 -49.54 -26.29 1.18
CA ASP A 1173 -50.89 -26.81 1.44
C ASP A 1173 -51.94 -25.69 1.27
N PRO A 1174 -52.72 -25.68 0.17
CA PRO A 1174 -53.67 -24.62 -0.11
C PRO A 1174 -54.69 -24.36 1.00
N PRO A 1175 -55.32 -25.37 1.64
CA PRO A 1175 -56.26 -25.12 2.75
C PRO A 1175 -55.65 -24.38 3.95
N THR A 1176 -54.40 -24.67 4.32
CA THR A 1176 -53.71 -23.92 5.39
C THR A 1176 -53.39 -22.50 4.96
N THR A 1177 -53.03 -22.31 3.69
CA THR A 1177 -52.68 -20.99 3.13
C THR A 1177 -53.93 -20.10 3.04
N GLU A 1178 -55.06 -20.64 2.59
CA GLU A 1178 -56.35 -19.95 2.60
C GLU A 1178 -56.79 -19.58 4.03
N SER A 1179 -56.75 -20.53 4.98
CA SER A 1179 -57.13 -20.27 6.38
C SER A 1179 -56.20 -19.26 7.07
N THR A 1180 -54.90 -19.25 6.72
CA THR A 1180 -53.96 -18.21 7.18
C THR A 1180 -54.34 -16.84 6.62
N LEU A 1181 -54.70 -16.77 5.33
CA LEU A 1181 -55.10 -15.51 4.67
C LEU A 1181 -56.39 -14.91 5.23
N GLU A 1182 -57.30 -15.69 5.81
CA GLU A 1182 -58.46 -15.16 6.54
C GLU A 1182 -58.06 -14.34 7.77
N ILE A 1183 -56.91 -14.64 8.39
CA ILE A 1183 -56.38 -13.94 9.57
C ILE A 1183 -55.41 -12.81 9.17
N VAL A 1184 -54.65 -12.97 8.09
CA VAL A 1184 -53.68 -11.96 7.61
C VAL A 1184 -54.38 -10.78 6.92
N ARG A 1185 -55.37 -11.02 6.05
CA ARG A 1185 -56.01 -9.96 5.24
C ARG A 1185 -56.63 -8.81 6.07
N PRO A 1186 -57.32 -9.04 7.20
CA PRO A 1186 -57.81 -7.93 8.04
C PRO A 1186 -56.68 -7.04 8.57
N LEU A 1187 -55.54 -7.63 8.96
CA LEU A 1187 -54.42 -6.94 9.59
C LEU A 1187 -53.65 -6.02 8.63
N ALA A 1188 -53.88 -6.09 7.32
CA ALA A 1188 -53.41 -5.11 6.34
C ALA A 1188 -54.27 -3.82 6.33
N LEU A 1189 -55.54 -3.90 6.76
CA LEU A 1189 -56.50 -2.80 6.63
C LEU A 1189 -56.44 -1.84 7.83
N ALA A 1190 -56.29 -0.55 7.53
CA ALA A 1190 -56.33 0.55 8.51
C ALA A 1190 -57.67 0.68 9.28
N GLU A 1191 -58.72 -0.07 8.88
CA GLU A 1191 -59.98 -0.17 9.61
C GLU A 1191 -59.96 -1.20 10.75
N THR A 1192 -59.00 -2.13 10.76
CA THR A 1192 -58.91 -3.20 11.79
C THR A 1192 -57.56 -3.28 12.51
N GLU A 1193 -56.48 -2.82 11.87
CA GLU A 1193 -55.17 -2.60 12.49
C GLU A 1193 -54.82 -1.12 12.46
N ALA A 1194 -54.39 -0.57 13.60
CA ALA A 1194 -53.99 0.84 13.72
C ALA A 1194 -52.49 1.03 13.49
N ASP A 1195 -51.69 0.06 13.91
CA ASP A 1195 -50.23 0.07 13.78
C ASP A 1195 -49.81 0.06 12.30
N LEU A 1196 -48.72 0.74 11.94
CA LEU A 1196 -48.26 0.83 10.55
C LEU A 1196 -47.37 -0.37 10.18
N ASP A 1197 -46.44 -0.74 11.07
CA ASP A 1197 -45.48 -1.82 10.82
C ASP A 1197 -46.21 -3.16 10.70
N VAL A 1198 -47.22 -3.38 11.55
CA VAL A 1198 -48.08 -4.57 11.46
C VAL A 1198 -48.84 -4.62 10.13
N ARG A 1199 -49.29 -3.48 9.60
CA ARG A 1199 -49.98 -3.42 8.29
C ARG A 1199 -49.03 -3.70 7.13
N GLU A 1200 -47.85 -3.08 7.08
CA GLU A 1200 -46.86 -3.38 6.03
C GLU A 1200 -46.42 -4.87 6.08
N ALA A 1201 -46.22 -5.42 7.29
CA ALA A 1201 -45.92 -6.84 7.45
C ALA A 1201 -47.08 -7.75 7.02
N ALA A 1202 -48.34 -7.34 7.24
CA ALA A 1202 -49.51 -8.07 6.79
C ALA A 1202 -49.66 -8.03 5.27
N GLU A 1203 -49.46 -6.87 4.62
CA GLU A 1203 -49.46 -6.75 3.15
C GLU A 1203 -48.37 -7.61 2.51
N ALA A 1204 -47.13 -7.53 3.02
CA ALA A 1204 -46.01 -8.35 2.54
C ALA A 1204 -46.25 -9.86 2.74
N THR A 1205 -46.81 -10.25 3.90
CA THR A 1205 -47.17 -11.65 4.18
C THR A 1205 -48.30 -12.11 3.28
N GLN A 1206 -49.34 -11.31 3.07
CA GLN A 1206 -50.44 -11.61 2.15
C GLN A 1206 -49.92 -11.86 0.74
N ALA A 1207 -49.06 -10.98 0.21
CA ALA A 1207 -48.51 -11.11 -1.13
C ALA A 1207 -47.72 -12.43 -1.31
N LEU A 1208 -46.94 -12.83 -0.31
CA LEU A 1208 -46.21 -14.11 -0.31
C LEU A 1208 -47.16 -15.32 -0.29
N LEU A 1209 -48.23 -15.29 0.51
CA LEU A 1209 -49.18 -16.39 0.61
C LEU A 1209 -50.09 -16.49 -0.62
N GLU A 1210 -50.51 -15.36 -1.18
CA GLU A 1210 -51.28 -15.33 -2.43
C GLU A 1210 -50.42 -15.79 -3.62
N ALA A 1211 -49.11 -15.53 -3.62
CA ALA A 1211 -48.17 -16.08 -4.61
C ALA A 1211 -47.93 -17.61 -4.49
N VAL A 1212 -48.35 -18.26 -3.39
CA VAL A 1212 -48.31 -19.73 -3.22
C VAL A 1212 -49.62 -20.40 -3.67
N LEU A 1213 -50.70 -19.63 -3.84
CA LEU A 1213 -52.01 -20.13 -4.29
C LEU A 1213 -52.23 -20.00 -5.82
N ASN A 1214 -51.32 -19.36 -6.56
CA ASN A 1214 -51.41 -19.10 -8.00
C ASN A 1214 -50.43 -19.95 -8.82
#